data_AF-A0A1D9PAW3-F1
#
_entry.id   AF-A0A1D9PAW3-F1
#
_cell.length_a   1.000
_cell.length_b   1.000
_cell.length_c   1.000
_cell.angle_alpha   90.00
_cell.angle_beta   90.00
_cell.angle_gamma   90.00
#
_symmetry.space_group_name_H-M   'P 1'
#
loop_
_entity.id
_entity.type
_entity.pdbx_description
1 polymer ?
#
loop_
_entity_poly.entity_id
_entity_poly.type
_entity_poly.pdbx_seq_one_letter_code
_entity_poly.pdbx_strand_id
1 'polypeptide(L)'
;MNKIIILKNKIFLFLLLVTLCTKAQISTLDNYNQVWKTQSNNSSESMSLGGGDIGANVWVEKGDLYFYFSRSGTFDEHNTLLKLGRVKVSLSPNPFKDNEGFKQELQLKGGYITVSQNGTSVKLWVDVFNPVIHVDVNSKVPTEMKVAYESWRYKNRDSKGKANNANSYKWAPQGDIVTYKDSISFEGNSVQFYHRNRANTVFDVTVKQQKMESVKDQMLNPIANLTFGGQLFGSNLKANGTYNGIYQDTDFRGFQLSSVKLAKKHEFQIQLHTNQSTDATLWKKELQKQFLAYKKVANKAEKNTIAWWNKFWNRSFIYTQKAKSDKDSVYQIGQNYQLFRYMLGCNAYGKYPTKFNGGLFTVDPVHTNKELNFTPDFRNWGGGTMTAQNQRLVYFPMAKSGDFDMMKSQLDYYLSLQKNAELRSEVYWKHGGASFTEQLENFGLPNPAEYDWKRPADYDPGMEYNAWLEYEWDTVFEFCQMMLQQKQYANEDIRKYNPFIMSCIRFFDEHYLYLAKNRGRKTLDGNGHLVLFPGSAAETYKMTNNANSTISALRTITEQFLLLSQNELSKEDLAYLQGFQTRIPPLNFREFDGHKTLAPAKTWERINNSEVPQLYPVYPWGIYGIGKSDLQTALNTWKYDTDALKFRSHVGWKQDNIFAARLGLTEEAAKYNLLKMANSERRFPAFWGPGFDWVPDHNWGGAGMIGMQEMLLQTNGDVIYIFPAWPAAWDVHFKLHAPKNTTVEVKMEKGKVTFLNVFPKEREKDIINLLGKSLTEKSNLK
;
A
#
# COMPACT_ATOMS: atom_id res chain seq x y z
N MET A 1 -45.20 -54.13 -18.17
CA MET A 1 -44.82 -52.73 -18.40
C MET A 1 -44.53 -51.92 -17.12
N ASN A 2 -45.16 -52.19 -15.97
CA ASN A 2 -45.00 -51.33 -14.77
C ASN A 2 -43.67 -51.41 -14.01
N LYS A 3 -42.85 -52.48 -14.14
CA LYS A 3 -41.55 -52.57 -13.45
C LYS A 3 -40.41 -51.78 -14.11
N ILE A 4 -40.49 -51.52 -15.41
CA ILE A 4 -39.44 -50.82 -16.17
C ILE A 4 -39.56 -49.28 -16.00
N ILE A 5 -40.77 -48.77 -15.80
CA ILE A 5 -41.03 -47.34 -15.58
C ILE A 5 -40.55 -46.89 -14.19
N ILE A 6 -40.71 -47.74 -13.16
CA ILE A 6 -40.26 -47.45 -11.78
C ILE A 6 -38.73 -47.41 -11.69
N LEU A 7 -38.02 -48.26 -12.45
CA LEU A 7 -36.55 -48.29 -12.46
C LEU A 7 -35.96 -47.07 -13.18
N LYS A 8 -36.57 -46.64 -14.29
CA LYS A 8 -36.16 -45.40 -15.00
C LYS A 8 -36.38 -44.15 -14.14
N ASN A 9 -37.50 -44.05 -13.41
CA ASN A 9 -37.76 -42.90 -12.54
C ASN A 9 -36.82 -42.84 -11.33
N LYS A 10 -36.38 -43.97 -10.76
CA LYS A 10 -35.38 -43.98 -9.67
C LYS A 10 -33.98 -43.59 -10.14
N ILE A 11 -33.57 -44.00 -11.34
CA ILE A 11 -32.27 -43.61 -11.93
C ILE A 11 -32.27 -42.11 -12.30
N PHE A 12 -33.39 -41.58 -12.81
CA PHE A 12 -33.53 -40.16 -13.11
C PHE A 12 -33.57 -39.29 -11.84
N LEU A 13 -34.22 -39.75 -10.76
CA LEU A 13 -34.20 -39.06 -9.45
C LEU A 13 -32.81 -39.10 -8.80
N PHE A 14 -32.06 -40.20 -8.95
CA PHE A 14 -30.69 -40.32 -8.43
C PHE A 14 -29.70 -39.44 -9.22
N LEU A 15 -29.87 -39.32 -10.55
CA LEU A 15 -29.10 -38.38 -11.37
C LEU A 15 -29.48 -36.90 -11.12
N LEU A 16 -30.73 -36.60 -10.76
CA LEU A 16 -31.14 -35.25 -10.32
C LEU A 16 -30.58 -34.90 -8.92
N LEU A 17 -30.52 -35.87 -8.00
CA LEU A 17 -29.94 -35.67 -6.66
C LEU A 17 -28.41 -35.54 -6.68
N VAL A 18 -27.73 -36.21 -7.62
CA VAL A 18 -26.27 -36.06 -7.80
C VAL A 18 -25.91 -34.74 -8.50
N THR A 19 -26.78 -34.18 -9.33
CA THR A 19 -26.57 -32.84 -9.94
C THR A 19 -26.91 -31.66 -9.01
N LEU A 20 -27.64 -31.92 -7.91
CA LEU A 20 -27.92 -30.94 -6.85
C LEU A 20 -26.90 -30.93 -5.70
N CYS A 21 -25.89 -31.80 -5.72
CA CYS A 21 -24.80 -31.82 -4.73
C CYS A 21 -23.42 -31.63 -5.39
N THR A 22 -23.28 -30.57 -6.20
CA THR A 22 -21.93 -30.03 -6.46
C THR A 22 -21.41 -29.47 -5.15
N LYS A 23 -20.41 -30.13 -4.57
CA LYS A 23 -19.78 -29.69 -3.32
C LYS A 23 -19.16 -28.31 -3.55
N ALA A 24 -19.46 -27.34 -2.68
CA ALA A 24 -18.63 -26.14 -2.57
C ALA A 24 -17.22 -26.61 -2.19
N GLN A 25 -16.22 -26.24 -2.99
CA GLN A 25 -14.82 -26.56 -2.72
C GLN A 25 -14.11 -25.24 -2.41
N ILE A 26 -13.22 -25.28 -1.42
CA ILE A 26 -12.34 -24.14 -1.15
C ILE A 26 -11.39 -23.98 -2.33
N SER A 27 -11.27 -22.75 -2.82
CA SER A 27 -10.41 -22.41 -3.95
C SER A 27 -8.93 -22.62 -3.60
N THR A 28 -8.10 -22.76 -4.63
CA THR A 28 -6.65 -22.61 -4.55
C THR A 28 -6.23 -21.34 -5.29
N LEU A 29 -4.95 -20.95 -5.20
CA LEU A 29 -4.43 -19.76 -5.87
C LEU A 29 -4.76 -19.72 -7.37
N ASP A 30 -4.64 -20.85 -8.07
CA ASP A 30 -4.85 -20.93 -9.52
C ASP A 30 -6.31 -20.59 -9.92
N ASN A 31 -7.28 -20.79 -9.01
CA ASN A 31 -8.66 -20.38 -9.26
C ASN A 31 -8.82 -18.85 -9.32
N TYR A 32 -7.91 -18.09 -8.71
CA TYR A 32 -7.95 -16.63 -8.67
C TYR A 32 -7.18 -15.93 -9.80
N ASN A 33 -6.52 -16.69 -10.69
CA ASN A 33 -5.92 -16.13 -11.90
C ASN A 33 -6.97 -15.33 -12.69
N GLN A 34 -6.60 -14.11 -13.10
CA GLN A 34 -7.48 -13.28 -13.92
C GLN A 34 -7.35 -13.73 -15.37
N VAL A 35 -8.45 -14.18 -15.97
CA VAL A 35 -8.50 -14.65 -17.36
C VAL A 35 -9.49 -13.82 -18.16
N TRP A 36 -8.99 -13.18 -19.21
CA TRP A 36 -9.75 -12.32 -20.11
C TRP A 36 -9.84 -12.94 -21.49
N LYS A 37 -11.06 -13.09 -22.00
CA LYS A 37 -11.35 -13.69 -23.31
C LYS A 37 -11.66 -12.67 -24.40
N THR A 38 -11.56 -11.39 -24.06
CA THR A 38 -11.74 -10.27 -24.98
C THR A 38 -10.58 -9.31 -24.81
N GLN A 39 -10.26 -8.57 -25.87
CA GLN A 39 -9.34 -7.44 -25.78
C GLN A 39 -9.91 -6.33 -24.90
N SER A 40 -9.05 -5.42 -24.47
CA SER A 40 -9.38 -4.24 -23.67
C SER A 40 -9.83 -3.08 -24.54
N ASN A 41 -10.71 -2.24 -23.98
CA ASN A 41 -11.16 -1.02 -24.66
C ASN A 41 -10.13 0.13 -24.57
N ASN A 42 -9.33 0.17 -23.50
CA ASN A 42 -8.34 1.20 -23.20
C ASN A 42 -7.46 0.74 -22.02
N SER A 43 -6.64 1.65 -21.49
CA SER A 43 -5.68 1.37 -20.40
C SER A 43 -6.32 1.12 -19.03
N SER A 44 -7.55 1.59 -18.78
CA SER A 44 -8.25 1.32 -17.51
C SER A 44 -8.70 -0.14 -17.38
N GLU A 45 -8.74 -0.85 -18.50
CA GLU A 45 -8.96 -2.29 -18.58
C GLU A 45 -7.63 -3.06 -18.65
N SER A 46 -6.60 -2.58 -17.95
CA SER A 46 -5.28 -3.21 -17.89
C SER A 46 -5.15 -4.19 -16.73
N MET A 47 -4.33 -5.21 -16.96
CA MET A 47 -3.98 -6.23 -16.00
C MET A 47 -2.65 -5.85 -15.35
N SER A 48 -2.59 -5.87 -14.02
CA SER A 48 -1.34 -5.59 -13.29
C SER A 48 -0.30 -6.68 -13.52
N LEU A 49 0.93 -6.26 -13.79
CA LEU A 49 2.14 -7.07 -13.80
C LEU A 49 3.22 -6.38 -12.96
N GLY A 50 4.03 -7.11 -12.20
CA GLY A 50 5.15 -6.48 -11.52
C GLY A 50 6.08 -7.45 -10.80
N GLY A 51 7.12 -6.91 -10.20
CA GLY A 51 8.14 -7.64 -9.46
C GLY A 51 9.24 -6.71 -8.97
N GLY A 52 9.77 -6.98 -7.77
CA GLY A 52 10.83 -6.17 -7.17
C GLY A 52 10.31 -4.79 -6.78
N ASP A 53 10.50 -3.82 -7.66
CA ASP A 53 10.07 -2.43 -7.50
C ASP A 53 9.45 -1.82 -8.78
N ILE A 54 9.07 -2.68 -9.73
CA ILE A 54 8.52 -2.32 -11.04
C ILE A 54 7.09 -2.84 -11.17
N GLY A 55 6.20 -1.96 -11.63
CA GLY A 55 4.81 -2.28 -11.96
C GLY A 55 4.46 -1.88 -13.38
N ALA A 56 3.61 -2.66 -14.03
CA ALA A 56 3.13 -2.45 -15.38
C ALA A 56 1.62 -2.69 -15.48
N ASN A 57 0.97 -1.86 -16.28
CA ASN A 57 -0.42 -1.99 -16.68
C ASN A 57 -0.44 -2.62 -18.07
N VAL A 58 -0.82 -3.89 -18.23
CA VAL A 58 -0.75 -4.63 -19.50
C VAL A 58 -2.13 -4.82 -20.11
N TRP A 59 -2.32 -4.46 -21.38
CA TRP A 59 -3.58 -4.67 -22.09
C TRP A 59 -3.35 -4.93 -23.58
N VAL A 60 -4.31 -5.57 -24.24
CA VAL A 60 -4.34 -5.69 -25.70
C VAL A 60 -5.50 -4.86 -26.20
N GLU A 61 -5.25 -3.99 -27.18
CA GLU A 61 -6.26 -3.16 -27.81
C GLU A 61 -6.08 -3.20 -29.32
N LYS A 62 -7.15 -3.50 -30.05
CA LYS A 62 -7.19 -3.50 -31.53
C LYS A 62 -6.03 -4.29 -32.16
N GLY A 63 -5.69 -5.42 -31.54
CA GLY A 63 -4.68 -6.37 -31.97
C GLY A 63 -3.24 -6.00 -31.64
N ASP A 64 -3.00 -4.90 -30.93
CA ASP A 64 -1.68 -4.50 -30.44
C ASP A 64 -1.60 -4.71 -28.92
N LEU A 65 -0.46 -5.20 -28.45
CA LEU A 65 -0.16 -5.30 -27.03
C LEU A 65 0.43 -3.99 -26.54
N TYR A 66 -0.09 -3.50 -25.41
CA TYR A 66 0.36 -2.29 -24.76
C TYR A 66 0.73 -2.56 -23.31
N PHE A 67 1.71 -1.81 -22.81
CA PHE A 67 1.83 -1.63 -21.38
C PHE A 67 2.44 -0.30 -20.98
N TYR A 68 1.90 0.31 -19.92
CA TYR A 68 2.63 1.32 -19.15
C TYR A 68 3.57 0.61 -18.19
N PHE A 69 4.68 1.24 -17.83
CA PHE A 69 5.56 0.73 -16.78
C PHE A 69 6.07 1.87 -15.89
N SER A 70 6.19 1.57 -14.59
CA SER A 70 6.58 2.49 -13.52
C SER A 70 7.56 1.79 -12.61
N ARG A 71 8.40 2.55 -11.92
CA ARG A 71 9.32 2.05 -10.90
C ARG A 71 9.26 2.94 -9.67
N SER A 72 9.32 2.36 -8.48
CA SER A 72 9.37 3.15 -7.24
C SER A 72 10.54 4.15 -7.26
N GLY A 73 10.35 5.35 -6.70
CA GLY A 73 11.41 6.35 -6.57
C GLY A 73 11.72 7.20 -7.81
N THR A 74 10.84 7.22 -8.80
CA THR A 74 11.01 8.00 -10.04
C THR A 74 10.31 9.36 -9.96
N PHE A 75 10.77 10.20 -9.02
CA PHE A 75 10.18 11.51 -8.75
C PHE A 75 10.84 12.64 -9.56
N ASP A 76 10.05 13.50 -10.20
CA ASP A 76 10.56 14.69 -10.91
C ASP A 76 10.95 15.83 -9.94
N GLU A 77 11.38 16.98 -10.47
CA GLU A 77 11.81 18.14 -9.69
C GLU A 77 10.68 18.79 -8.86
N HIS A 78 9.43 18.45 -9.19
CA HIS A 78 8.23 18.92 -8.52
C HIS A 78 7.61 17.83 -7.64
N ASN A 79 8.30 16.70 -7.50
CA ASN A 79 7.89 15.51 -6.74
C ASN A 79 6.69 14.74 -7.32
N THR A 80 6.45 14.86 -8.63
CA THR A 80 5.52 13.97 -9.35
C THR A 80 6.15 12.58 -9.48
N LEU A 81 5.40 11.52 -9.17
CA LEU A 81 5.85 10.14 -9.42
C LEU A 81 5.57 9.77 -10.88
N LEU A 82 6.60 9.78 -11.72
CA LEU A 82 6.47 9.59 -13.15
C LEU A 82 6.38 8.10 -13.54
N LYS A 83 5.52 7.78 -14.51
CA LYS A 83 5.67 6.55 -15.28
C LYS A 83 6.89 6.66 -16.16
N LEU A 84 7.53 5.55 -16.49
CA LEU A 84 8.72 5.55 -17.34
C LEU A 84 8.39 5.53 -18.83
N GLY A 85 7.15 5.25 -19.22
CA GLY A 85 6.66 5.35 -20.59
C GLY A 85 5.56 4.34 -20.89
N ARG A 86 5.16 4.26 -22.16
CA ARG A 86 4.31 3.19 -22.70
C ARG A 86 5.09 2.39 -23.74
N VAL A 87 4.86 1.10 -23.79
CA VAL A 87 5.34 0.24 -24.88
C VAL A 87 4.16 -0.25 -25.70
N LYS A 88 4.32 -0.22 -27.02
CA LYS A 88 3.41 -0.82 -27.99
C LYS A 88 4.14 -1.93 -28.74
N VAL A 89 3.55 -3.12 -28.83
CA VAL A 89 4.06 -4.27 -29.58
C VAL A 89 3.05 -4.69 -30.64
N SER A 90 3.50 -4.70 -31.90
CA SER A 90 2.71 -5.10 -33.07
C SER A 90 3.38 -6.27 -33.77
N LEU A 91 2.59 -7.25 -34.19
CA LEU A 91 3.05 -8.42 -34.94
C LEU A 91 2.43 -8.44 -36.35
N SER A 92 3.20 -8.83 -37.35
CA SER A 92 2.72 -8.98 -38.73
C SER A 92 3.16 -10.33 -39.33
N PRO A 93 2.26 -11.21 -39.78
CA PRO A 93 0.80 -11.10 -39.70
C PRO A 93 0.29 -11.01 -38.25
N ASN A 94 -0.75 -10.22 -38.02
CA ASN A 94 -1.30 -9.99 -36.68
C ASN A 94 -2.05 -11.25 -36.19
N PRO A 95 -1.66 -11.85 -35.04
CA PRO A 95 -2.37 -13.00 -34.48
C PRO A 95 -3.61 -12.60 -33.66
N PHE A 96 -3.71 -11.34 -33.22
CA PHE A 96 -4.73 -10.79 -32.33
C PHE A 96 -5.85 -10.03 -33.07
N LYS A 97 -6.40 -10.64 -34.14
CA LYS A 97 -7.30 -9.94 -35.08
C LYS A 97 -8.70 -9.66 -34.52
N ASP A 98 -9.15 -10.48 -33.57
CA ASP A 98 -10.49 -10.45 -32.99
C ASP A 98 -10.47 -11.06 -31.57
N ASN A 99 -11.64 -11.37 -31.01
CA ASN A 99 -11.78 -12.00 -29.70
C ASN A 99 -11.91 -13.54 -29.78
N GLU A 100 -11.95 -14.15 -30.96
CA GLU A 100 -12.13 -15.59 -31.12
C GLU A 100 -10.85 -16.34 -30.71
N GLY A 101 -10.93 -17.09 -29.61
CA GLY A 101 -9.78 -17.78 -29.04
C GLY A 101 -8.73 -16.86 -28.41
N PHE A 102 -9.02 -15.56 -28.25
CA PHE A 102 -8.17 -14.63 -27.49
C PHE A 102 -8.17 -15.01 -26.00
N LYS A 103 -6.99 -14.96 -25.39
CA LYS A 103 -6.83 -15.14 -23.95
C LYS A 103 -5.68 -14.28 -23.43
N GLN A 104 -5.98 -13.38 -22.50
CA GLN A 104 -4.98 -12.70 -21.65
C GLN A 104 -5.16 -13.21 -20.21
N GLU A 105 -4.10 -13.72 -19.59
CA GLU A 105 -4.16 -14.32 -18.26
C GLU A 105 -3.01 -13.83 -17.37
N LEU A 106 -3.34 -13.44 -16.13
CA LEU A 106 -2.38 -13.26 -15.04
C LEU A 106 -2.20 -14.58 -14.30
N GLN A 107 -1.00 -15.16 -14.37
CA GLN A 107 -0.64 -16.34 -13.61
C GLN A 107 -0.03 -15.94 -12.26
N LEU A 108 -0.85 -15.92 -11.21
CA LEU A 108 -0.43 -15.47 -9.87
C LEU A 108 0.76 -16.26 -9.34
N LYS A 109 0.71 -17.59 -9.45
CA LYS A 109 1.75 -18.50 -8.93
C LYS A 109 3.15 -18.21 -9.48
N GLY A 110 3.25 -17.79 -10.73
CA GLY A 110 4.51 -17.47 -11.40
C GLY A 110 4.80 -15.97 -11.51
N GLY A 111 3.82 -15.11 -11.23
CA GLY A 111 3.93 -13.65 -11.34
C GLY A 111 4.20 -13.15 -12.76
N TYR A 112 3.54 -13.73 -13.76
CA TYR A 112 3.67 -13.32 -15.15
C TYR A 112 2.31 -13.23 -15.84
N ILE A 113 2.25 -12.55 -16.98
CA ILE A 113 1.08 -12.50 -17.86
C ILE A 113 1.38 -13.28 -19.13
N THR A 114 0.37 -14.00 -19.64
CA THR A 114 0.38 -14.51 -21.02
C THR A 114 -0.77 -13.92 -21.83
N VAL A 115 -0.49 -13.59 -23.09
CA VAL A 115 -1.47 -13.23 -24.11
C VAL A 115 -1.37 -14.24 -25.23
N SER A 116 -2.46 -14.88 -25.61
CA SER A 116 -2.44 -15.93 -26.62
C SER A 116 -3.65 -15.90 -27.54
N GLN A 117 -3.41 -16.17 -28.83
CA GLN A 117 -4.42 -16.37 -29.87
C GLN A 117 -3.74 -16.96 -31.11
N ASN A 118 -4.46 -17.75 -31.92
CA ASN A 118 -4.00 -18.22 -33.24
C ASN A 118 -2.62 -18.91 -33.25
N GLY A 119 -2.27 -19.64 -32.18
CA GLY A 119 -0.97 -20.31 -32.04
C GLY A 119 0.20 -19.37 -31.75
N THR A 120 -0.08 -18.11 -31.40
CA THR A 120 0.87 -17.16 -30.84
C THR A 120 0.65 -17.00 -29.35
N SER A 121 1.73 -16.92 -28.59
CA SER A 121 1.77 -16.61 -27.17
C SER A 121 2.82 -15.53 -26.91
N VAL A 122 2.44 -14.48 -26.19
CA VAL A 122 3.34 -13.46 -25.64
C VAL A 122 3.37 -13.64 -24.14
N LYS A 123 4.55 -13.80 -23.55
CA LYS A 123 4.77 -13.86 -22.11
C LYS A 123 5.45 -12.58 -21.64
N LEU A 124 4.90 -11.95 -20.62
CA LEU A 124 5.49 -10.78 -19.97
C LEU A 124 5.77 -11.09 -18.51
N TRP A 125 6.98 -10.80 -18.05
CA TRP A 125 7.36 -10.95 -16.65
C TRP A 125 8.40 -9.91 -16.22
N VAL A 126 8.45 -9.65 -14.92
CA VAL A 126 9.36 -8.68 -14.31
C VAL A 126 10.26 -9.42 -13.34
N ASP A 127 11.58 -9.23 -13.47
CA ASP A 127 12.53 -9.85 -12.55
C ASP A 127 12.39 -9.21 -11.15
N VAL A 128 12.23 -10.05 -10.12
CA VAL A 128 12.08 -9.60 -8.73
C VAL A 128 13.38 -9.02 -8.18
N PHE A 129 14.53 -9.49 -8.65
CA PHE A 129 15.84 -9.16 -8.08
C PHE A 129 16.64 -8.17 -8.91
N ASN A 130 16.25 -7.95 -10.17
CA ASN A 130 16.91 -7.03 -11.08
C ASN A 130 15.86 -6.16 -11.77
N PRO A 131 16.16 -4.88 -12.04
CA PRO A 131 15.18 -3.96 -12.63
C PRO A 131 15.02 -4.20 -14.14
N VAL A 132 14.50 -5.37 -14.52
CA VAL A 132 14.38 -5.81 -15.92
C VAL A 132 12.96 -6.34 -16.19
N ILE A 133 12.34 -5.82 -17.24
CA ILE A 133 11.08 -6.31 -17.81
C ILE A 133 11.41 -7.18 -19.02
N HIS A 134 10.81 -8.35 -19.11
CA HIS A 134 10.98 -9.31 -20.21
C HIS A 134 9.69 -9.50 -20.98
N VAL A 135 9.81 -9.58 -22.32
CA VAL A 135 8.71 -9.92 -23.21
C VAL A 135 9.19 -10.95 -24.23
N ASP A 136 8.58 -12.13 -24.17
CA ASP A 136 8.90 -13.28 -25.03
C ASP A 136 7.70 -13.59 -25.93
N VAL A 137 7.91 -13.62 -27.25
CA VAL A 137 6.89 -13.97 -28.24
C VAL A 137 7.23 -15.31 -28.86
N ASN A 138 6.29 -16.24 -28.85
CA ASN A 138 6.37 -17.50 -29.58
C ASN A 138 5.15 -17.63 -30.49
N SER A 139 5.37 -17.78 -31.79
CA SER A 139 4.34 -17.84 -32.83
C SER A 139 4.49 -19.09 -33.69
N LYS A 140 3.35 -19.67 -34.09
CA LYS A 140 3.30 -20.80 -35.04
C LYS A 140 3.88 -20.42 -36.42
N VAL A 141 3.62 -19.20 -36.86
CA VAL A 141 4.08 -18.64 -38.15
C VAL A 141 5.16 -17.59 -37.94
N PRO A 142 6.16 -17.45 -38.84
CA PRO A 142 7.12 -16.34 -38.75
C PRO A 142 6.40 -14.99 -38.82
N THR A 143 6.73 -14.09 -37.91
CA THR A 143 6.19 -12.72 -37.86
C THR A 143 7.30 -11.69 -37.91
N GLU A 144 6.98 -10.50 -38.42
CA GLU A 144 7.68 -9.27 -38.10
C GLU A 144 7.21 -8.78 -36.73
N MET A 145 8.12 -8.35 -35.88
CA MET A 145 7.78 -7.66 -34.62
C MET A 145 8.20 -6.19 -34.73
N LYS A 146 7.28 -5.29 -34.41
CA LYS A 146 7.56 -3.88 -34.16
C LYS A 146 7.31 -3.58 -32.69
N VAL A 147 8.27 -2.96 -32.03
CA VAL A 147 8.16 -2.50 -30.65
C VAL A 147 8.45 -1.01 -30.59
N ALA A 148 7.53 -0.23 -30.02
CA ALA A 148 7.70 1.21 -29.87
C ALA A 148 7.71 1.60 -28.40
N TYR A 149 8.73 2.36 -28.00
CA TYR A 149 8.72 3.13 -26.76
C TYR A 149 8.04 4.47 -27.02
N GLU A 150 6.89 4.68 -26.42
CA GLU A 150 6.06 5.88 -26.57
C GLU A 150 6.17 6.73 -25.30
N SER A 151 6.59 7.99 -25.46
CA SER A 151 6.67 8.96 -24.36
C SER A 151 5.92 10.24 -24.71
N TRP A 152 5.10 10.71 -23.78
CA TRP A 152 4.50 12.04 -23.81
C TRP A 152 5.49 13.12 -23.35
N ARG A 153 6.57 12.76 -22.67
CA ARG A 153 7.64 13.69 -22.28
C ARG A 153 8.71 13.84 -23.37
N TYR A 154 8.32 13.81 -24.65
CA TYR A 154 9.21 14.16 -25.77
C TYR A 154 9.40 15.67 -25.96
N LYS A 155 8.59 16.46 -25.25
CA LYS A 155 8.61 17.93 -25.14
C LYS A 155 8.30 18.32 -23.70
N ASN A 156 8.69 19.53 -23.30
CA ASN A 156 8.28 20.09 -22.01
C ASN A 156 6.76 20.25 -21.98
N ARG A 157 6.15 20.07 -20.81
CA ARG A 157 4.69 20.17 -20.63
C ARG A 157 4.41 21.01 -19.39
N ASP A 158 3.54 22.01 -19.54
CA ASP A 158 3.09 22.81 -18.40
C ASP A 158 2.17 21.99 -17.51
N SER A 159 2.30 22.16 -16.19
CA SER A 159 1.37 21.65 -15.20
C SER A 159 0.53 22.80 -14.65
N LYS A 160 -0.76 22.84 -15.03
CA LYS A 160 -1.68 23.95 -14.70
C LYS A 160 -2.89 23.45 -13.92
N GLY A 161 -3.42 24.31 -13.06
CA GLY A 161 -4.63 24.03 -12.28
C GLY A 161 -4.54 22.70 -11.53
N LYS A 162 -5.58 21.87 -11.66
CA LYS A 162 -5.67 20.56 -10.97
C LYS A 162 -4.59 19.55 -11.39
N ALA A 163 -3.86 19.75 -12.50
CA ALA A 163 -2.74 18.87 -12.85
C ALA A 163 -1.65 18.86 -11.77
N ASN A 164 -1.49 19.97 -11.06
CA ASN A 164 -0.54 20.10 -9.95
C ASN A 164 -0.89 19.25 -8.73
N ASN A 165 -2.10 18.68 -8.65
CA ASN A 165 -2.41 17.71 -7.60
C ASN A 165 -1.58 16.42 -7.69
N ALA A 166 -0.88 16.18 -8.81
CA ALA A 166 0.08 15.08 -8.93
C ALA A 166 1.46 15.39 -8.34
N ASN A 167 1.74 16.64 -7.99
CA ASN A 167 3.03 17.14 -7.51
C ASN A 167 2.87 17.86 -6.16
N SER A 168 3.97 18.34 -5.57
CA SER A 168 3.91 18.93 -4.22
C SER A 168 3.16 20.26 -4.15
N TYR A 169 2.92 20.94 -5.28
CA TYR A 169 2.29 22.26 -5.30
C TYR A 169 0.76 22.22 -5.19
N LYS A 170 0.09 21.12 -5.56
CA LYS A 170 -1.37 20.97 -5.50
C LYS A 170 -2.12 22.21 -6.04
N TRP A 171 -2.80 22.95 -5.17
CA TRP A 171 -3.55 24.17 -5.53
C TRP A 171 -2.73 25.48 -5.48
N ALA A 172 -1.46 25.43 -5.07
CA ALA A 172 -0.62 26.60 -4.81
C ALA A 172 0.75 26.57 -5.55
N PRO A 173 0.74 26.55 -6.90
CA PRO A 173 1.98 26.60 -7.70
C PRO A 173 2.80 27.87 -7.43
N GLN A 174 4.12 27.71 -7.37
CA GLN A 174 5.08 28.81 -7.22
C GLN A 174 5.71 29.16 -8.57
N GLY A 175 4.97 29.90 -9.38
CA GLY A 175 5.35 30.25 -10.76
C GLY A 175 4.94 29.17 -11.77
N ASP A 176 5.60 29.19 -12.93
CA ASP A 176 5.33 28.23 -14.00
C ASP A 176 5.91 26.86 -13.65
N ILE A 177 5.01 25.88 -13.50
CA ILE A 177 5.38 24.49 -13.21
C ILE A 177 5.49 23.74 -14.52
N VAL A 178 6.66 23.15 -14.79
CA VAL A 178 6.97 22.48 -16.06
C VAL A 178 7.48 21.08 -15.78
N THR A 179 6.74 20.07 -16.26
CA THR A 179 7.30 18.72 -16.39
C THR A 179 8.23 18.72 -17.60
N TYR A 180 9.53 18.61 -17.33
CA TYR A 180 10.54 18.67 -18.37
C TYR A 180 10.57 17.42 -19.25
N LYS A 181 11.00 17.60 -20.51
CA LYS A 181 11.19 16.49 -21.44
C LYS A 181 12.25 15.51 -20.97
N ASP A 182 12.06 14.24 -21.31
CA ASP A 182 13.04 13.18 -21.17
C ASP A 182 14.10 13.27 -22.28
N SER A 183 15.29 12.75 -22.01
CA SER A 183 16.32 12.48 -23.02
C SER A 183 16.07 11.11 -23.64
N ILE A 184 15.73 11.06 -24.92
CA ILE A 184 15.38 9.82 -25.63
C ILE A 184 16.12 9.76 -26.97
N SER A 185 16.87 8.69 -27.21
CA SER A 185 17.65 8.48 -28.44
C SER A 185 17.71 7.01 -28.84
N PHE A 186 18.03 6.77 -30.12
CA PHE A 186 18.50 5.46 -30.56
C PHE A 186 19.98 5.32 -30.22
N GLU A 187 20.34 4.24 -29.50
CA GLU A 187 21.72 3.87 -29.22
C GLU A 187 21.99 2.54 -29.93
N GLY A 188 22.46 2.61 -31.18
CA GLY A 188 22.53 1.46 -32.07
C GLY A 188 21.16 0.83 -32.31
N ASN A 189 21.00 -0.44 -31.91
CA ASN A 189 19.76 -1.23 -32.08
C ASN A 189 18.84 -1.18 -30.84
N SER A 190 18.92 -0.11 -30.05
CA SER A 190 18.17 0.05 -28.81
C SER A 190 17.60 1.46 -28.71
N VAL A 191 16.61 1.63 -27.84
CA VAL A 191 16.10 2.95 -27.42
C VAL A 191 16.58 3.20 -25.99
N GLN A 192 17.39 4.22 -25.78
CA GLN A 192 17.78 4.70 -24.46
C GLN A 192 16.91 5.91 -24.08
N PHE A 193 16.39 5.91 -22.86
CA PHE A 193 15.52 6.96 -22.35
C PHE A 193 15.83 7.25 -20.88
N TYR A 194 15.85 8.53 -20.49
CA TYR A 194 15.95 8.91 -19.08
C TYR A 194 15.41 10.31 -18.82
N HIS A 195 14.93 10.51 -17.60
CA HIS A 195 14.66 11.80 -17.01
C HIS A 195 15.83 12.18 -16.09
N ARG A 196 16.20 13.47 -16.06
CA ARG A 196 17.20 14.00 -15.14
C ARG A 196 16.67 15.25 -14.46
N ASN A 197 16.55 15.18 -13.15
CA ASN A 197 16.17 16.28 -12.30
C ASN A 197 17.24 17.37 -12.29
N ARG A 198 16.80 18.63 -12.22
CA ARG A 198 17.67 19.79 -12.04
C ARG A 198 18.23 19.81 -10.60
N ALA A 199 19.22 20.67 -10.38
CA ALA A 199 19.79 20.86 -9.03
C ALA A 199 18.79 21.55 -8.09
N ASN A 200 18.08 22.56 -8.59
CA ASN A 200 17.02 23.26 -7.85
C ASN A 200 15.67 22.58 -8.10
N THR A 201 14.95 22.30 -7.03
CA THR A 201 13.74 21.47 -7.00
C THR A 201 12.74 22.03 -6.00
N VAL A 202 11.57 21.38 -5.87
CA VAL A 202 10.58 21.78 -4.86
C VAL A 202 11.09 21.62 -3.42
N PHE A 203 12.14 20.82 -3.17
CA PHE A 203 12.84 20.80 -1.89
C PHE A 203 13.35 22.20 -1.51
N ASP A 204 14.01 22.90 -2.43
CA ASP A 204 14.58 24.23 -2.18
C ASP A 204 13.51 25.27 -1.89
N VAL A 205 12.40 25.19 -2.61
CA VAL A 205 11.22 26.03 -2.41
C VAL A 205 10.60 25.76 -1.04
N THR A 206 10.48 24.50 -0.65
CA THR A 206 9.89 24.08 0.63
C THR A 206 10.79 24.47 1.80
N VAL A 207 12.10 24.25 1.72
CA VAL A 207 13.06 24.67 2.76
C VAL A 207 12.96 26.17 3.02
N LYS A 208 12.86 26.99 1.96
CA LYS A 208 12.70 28.44 2.08
C LYS A 208 11.36 28.83 2.70
N GLN A 209 10.25 28.29 2.19
CA GLN A 209 8.90 28.57 2.72
C GLN A 209 8.81 28.26 4.21
N GLN A 210 9.44 27.15 4.62
CA GLN A 210 9.36 26.63 5.97
C GLN A 210 10.47 27.14 6.89
N LYS A 211 11.25 28.15 6.48
CA LYS A 211 12.31 28.80 7.29
C LYS A 211 13.40 27.83 7.77
N MET A 212 13.75 26.84 6.93
CA MET A 212 14.75 25.80 7.22
C MET A 212 16.12 26.06 6.57
N GLU A 213 16.35 27.23 5.96
CA GLU A 213 17.59 27.51 5.23
C GLU A 213 18.86 27.34 6.07
N SER A 214 18.79 27.67 7.36
CA SER A 214 19.93 27.58 8.30
C SER A 214 20.49 26.16 8.47
N VAL A 215 19.71 25.14 8.14
CA VAL A 215 20.09 23.72 8.27
C VAL A 215 20.00 22.96 6.96
N LYS A 216 19.77 23.65 5.82
CA LYS A 216 19.56 23.04 4.50
C LYS A 216 20.64 22.03 4.12
N ASP A 217 21.91 22.36 4.36
CA ASP A 217 23.05 21.51 3.97
C ASP A 217 23.16 20.21 4.79
N GLN A 218 22.45 20.13 5.92
CA GLN A 218 22.35 18.92 6.73
C GLN A 218 21.16 18.02 6.33
N MET A 219 20.26 18.53 5.47
CA MET A 219 19.01 17.87 5.15
C MET A 219 19.14 16.92 3.96
N LEU A 220 18.46 15.78 4.03
CA LEU A 220 18.33 14.88 2.89
C LEU A 220 17.46 15.53 1.79
N ASN A 221 18.02 15.71 0.59
CA ASN A 221 17.29 16.02 -0.64
C ASN A 221 17.37 14.82 -1.60
N PRO A 222 16.28 14.03 -1.77
CA PRO A 222 16.29 12.85 -2.63
C PRO A 222 15.99 13.13 -4.10
N ILE A 223 15.64 14.36 -4.47
CA ILE A 223 15.17 14.70 -5.83
C ILE A 223 16.17 15.54 -6.63
N ALA A 224 17.05 16.32 -6.00
CA ALA A 224 18.07 17.06 -6.75
C ALA A 224 19.03 16.13 -7.50
N ASN A 225 19.25 16.40 -8.79
CA ASN A 225 20.14 15.63 -9.66
C ASN A 225 19.82 14.12 -9.77
N LEU A 226 18.59 13.72 -9.40
CA LEU A 226 18.10 12.37 -9.60
C LEU A 226 17.97 12.07 -11.10
N THR A 227 18.50 10.93 -11.55
CA THR A 227 18.40 10.48 -12.94
C THR A 227 17.80 9.07 -12.96
N PHE A 228 16.73 8.88 -13.72
CA PHE A 228 16.05 7.59 -13.82
C PHE A 228 15.56 7.33 -15.25
N GLY A 229 15.60 6.07 -15.66
CA GLY A 229 15.24 5.67 -17.02
C GLY A 229 15.70 4.26 -17.32
N GLY A 230 15.96 3.99 -18.60
CA GLY A 230 16.46 2.69 -19.01
C GLY A 230 16.79 2.57 -20.48
N GLN A 231 16.85 1.32 -20.93
CA GLN A 231 17.13 0.94 -22.30
C GLN A 231 16.21 -0.21 -22.73
N LEU A 232 15.53 -0.03 -23.87
CA LEU A 232 14.76 -1.07 -24.56
C LEU A 232 15.60 -1.66 -25.68
N PHE A 233 15.82 -2.97 -25.66
CA PHE A 233 16.66 -3.67 -26.63
C PHE A 233 16.21 -5.12 -26.87
N GLY A 234 16.63 -5.71 -27.99
CA GLY A 234 16.40 -7.12 -28.32
C GLY A 234 17.38 -7.62 -29.37
N SER A 235 17.69 -8.91 -29.35
CA SER A 235 18.73 -9.53 -30.19
C SER A 235 18.42 -9.47 -31.69
N ASN A 236 17.14 -9.53 -32.06
CA ASN A 236 16.65 -9.45 -33.44
C ASN A 236 16.07 -8.07 -33.80
N LEU A 237 16.38 -6.99 -33.08
CA LEU A 237 15.79 -5.66 -33.30
C LEU A 237 16.76 -4.68 -33.94
N LYS A 238 16.23 -3.73 -34.72
CA LYS A 238 16.94 -2.57 -35.27
C LYS A 238 16.07 -1.32 -35.19
N ALA A 239 16.70 -0.13 -35.18
CA ALA A 239 15.98 1.13 -35.23
C ALA A 239 15.08 1.25 -36.47
N ASN A 240 13.85 1.74 -36.29
CA ASN A 240 12.83 1.87 -37.33
C ASN A 240 12.11 3.23 -37.29
N GLY A 241 12.84 4.29 -36.89
CA GLY A 241 12.34 5.66 -36.92
C GLY A 241 11.39 6.04 -35.79
N THR A 242 10.81 7.23 -35.91
CA THR A 242 9.88 7.78 -34.92
C THR A 242 8.53 8.13 -35.55
N TYR A 243 7.49 8.19 -34.73
CA TYR A 243 6.16 8.68 -35.12
C TYR A 243 5.55 9.48 -33.98
N ASN A 244 4.59 10.35 -34.30
CA ASN A 244 3.78 11.04 -33.29
C ASN A 244 2.38 10.45 -33.31
N GLY A 245 1.70 10.49 -32.16
CA GLY A 245 0.33 10.05 -32.04
C GLY A 245 -0.35 10.69 -30.84
N ILE A 246 -1.63 10.39 -30.69
CA ILE A 246 -2.43 10.73 -29.52
C ILE A 246 -3.07 9.43 -29.04
N TYR A 247 -3.02 9.18 -27.74
CA TYR A 247 -3.75 8.09 -27.11
C TYR A 247 -4.55 8.65 -25.96
N GLN A 248 -5.87 8.39 -25.98
CA GLN A 248 -6.84 9.13 -25.18
C GLN A 248 -6.61 10.65 -25.34
N ASP A 249 -6.31 11.36 -24.27
CA ASP A 249 -6.12 12.82 -24.26
C ASP A 249 -4.66 13.25 -24.36
N THR A 250 -3.71 12.31 -24.49
CA THR A 250 -2.27 12.62 -24.39
C THR A 250 -1.53 12.39 -25.70
N ASP A 251 -0.94 13.45 -26.25
CA ASP A 251 0.02 13.35 -27.35
C ASP A 251 1.35 12.72 -26.92
N PHE A 252 1.94 11.94 -27.82
CA PHE A 252 3.20 11.24 -27.58
C PHE A 252 4.07 11.15 -28.85
N ARG A 253 5.35 10.84 -28.64
CA ARG A 253 6.27 10.39 -29.69
C ARG A 253 6.72 8.96 -29.42
N GLY A 254 6.57 8.10 -30.42
CA GLY A 254 7.04 6.72 -30.44
C GLY A 254 8.43 6.60 -31.06
N PHE A 255 9.32 5.84 -30.42
CA PHE A 255 10.64 5.44 -30.91
C PHE A 255 10.58 3.95 -31.21
N GLN A 256 10.55 3.60 -32.49
CA GLN A 256 10.24 2.24 -32.92
C GLN A 256 11.50 1.45 -33.24
N LEU A 257 11.52 0.18 -32.82
CA LEU A 257 12.41 -0.86 -33.32
C LEU A 257 11.59 -1.86 -34.14
N SER A 258 12.19 -2.45 -35.18
CA SER A 258 11.60 -3.53 -35.98
C SER A 258 12.52 -4.75 -36.02
N SER A 259 11.92 -5.93 -36.18
CA SER A 259 12.70 -7.16 -36.33
C SER A 259 13.55 -7.13 -37.59
N VAL A 260 14.83 -7.51 -37.50
CA VAL A 260 15.74 -7.55 -38.67
C VAL A 260 15.28 -8.59 -39.69
N LYS A 261 14.78 -9.73 -39.20
CA LYS A 261 14.19 -10.82 -40.01
C LYS A 261 12.91 -11.33 -39.38
N LEU A 262 12.03 -11.88 -40.22
CA LEU A 262 10.86 -12.63 -39.75
C LEU A 262 11.31 -13.80 -38.86
N ALA A 263 10.63 -14.00 -37.74
CA ALA A 263 10.96 -15.07 -36.81
C ALA A 263 9.71 -15.63 -36.14
N LYS A 264 9.78 -16.91 -35.74
CA LYS A 264 8.75 -17.54 -34.90
C LYS A 264 8.92 -17.17 -33.42
N LYS A 265 10.14 -16.78 -33.04
CA LYS A 265 10.49 -16.36 -31.69
C LYS A 265 11.03 -14.94 -31.73
N HIS A 266 10.48 -14.07 -30.90
CA HIS A 266 11.02 -12.75 -30.64
C HIS A 266 11.19 -12.56 -29.13
N GLU A 267 12.14 -11.72 -28.76
CA GLU A 267 12.37 -11.34 -27.37
C GLU A 267 12.81 -9.87 -27.34
N PHE A 268 12.40 -9.15 -26.31
CA PHE A 268 13.02 -7.88 -25.95
C PHE A 268 12.97 -7.67 -24.44
N GLN A 269 13.86 -6.80 -23.99
CA GLN A 269 14.02 -6.46 -22.58
C GLN A 269 14.00 -4.94 -22.41
N ILE A 270 13.52 -4.51 -21.24
CA ILE A 270 13.65 -3.13 -20.77
C ILE A 270 14.43 -3.20 -19.47
N GLN A 271 15.64 -2.68 -19.47
CA GLN A 271 16.47 -2.59 -18.26
C GLN A 271 16.47 -1.17 -17.73
N LEU A 272 16.18 -1.02 -16.44
CA LEU A 272 16.01 0.27 -15.79
C LEU A 272 17.13 0.56 -14.79
N HIS A 273 17.50 1.84 -14.67
CA HIS A 273 18.46 2.30 -13.66
C HIS A 273 18.05 3.65 -13.10
N THR A 274 18.34 3.83 -11.81
CA THR A 274 18.12 5.08 -11.09
C THR A 274 19.37 5.39 -10.28
N ASN A 275 19.87 6.61 -10.39
CA ASN A 275 20.93 7.12 -9.52
C ASN A 275 20.71 8.59 -9.19
N GLN A 276 21.45 9.09 -8.21
CA GLN A 276 21.46 10.50 -7.84
C GLN A 276 22.91 10.98 -7.85
N SER A 277 23.26 11.85 -8.79
CA SER A 277 24.63 12.35 -8.94
C SER A 277 24.68 13.67 -9.72
N THR A 278 25.55 14.57 -9.29
CA THR A 278 25.88 15.80 -10.02
C THR A 278 26.53 15.50 -11.39
N ASP A 279 27.25 14.38 -11.53
CA ASP A 279 27.77 13.88 -12.80
C ASP A 279 26.69 13.08 -13.57
N ALA A 280 26.11 13.70 -14.59
CA ALA A 280 25.11 13.06 -15.45
C ALA A 280 25.65 11.84 -16.22
N THR A 281 26.96 11.76 -16.46
CA THR A 281 27.56 10.63 -17.20
C THR A 281 27.59 9.34 -16.40
N LEU A 282 27.54 9.44 -15.07
CA LEU A 282 27.59 8.28 -14.17
C LEU A 282 26.40 7.34 -14.41
N TRP A 283 25.20 7.89 -14.65
CA TRP A 283 24.00 7.08 -14.89
C TRP A 283 24.18 6.13 -16.08
N LYS A 284 24.70 6.64 -17.22
CA LYS A 284 24.92 5.82 -18.42
C LYS A 284 25.98 4.73 -18.19
N LYS A 285 27.06 5.06 -17.47
CA LYS A 285 28.11 4.09 -17.10
C LYS A 285 27.56 2.98 -16.19
N GLU A 286 26.77 3.34 -15.18
CA GLU A 286 26.17 2.38 -14.25
C GLU A 286 25.10 1.51 -14.91
N LEU A 287 24.27 2.07 -15.79
CA LEU A 287 23.32 1.30 -16.60
C LEU A 287 24.05 0.25 -17.46
N GLN A 288 25.13 0.64 -18.13
CA GLN A 288 25.95 -0.31 -18.91
C GLN A 288 26.60 -1.38 -18.02
N LYS A 289 27.10 -1.00 -16.83
CA LYS A 289 27.64 -1.95 -15.85
C LYS A 289 26.58 -2.95 -15.39
N GLN A 290 25.38 -2.48 -15.08
CA GLN A 290 24.24 -3.34 -14.71
C GLN A 290 23.83 -4.27 -15.85
N PHE A 291 23.84 -3.79 -17.10
CA PHE A 291 23.57 -4.62 -18.28
C PHE A 291 24.56 -5.77 -18.41
N LEU A 292 25.87 -5.49 -18.27
CA LEU A 292 26.90 -6.53 -18.32
C LEU A 292 26.82 -7.50 -17.13
N ALA A 293 26.45 -7.02 -15.94
CA ALA A 293 26.24 -7.87 -14.77
C ALA A 293 25.02 -8.78 -14.95
N TYR A 294 23.90 -8.23 -15.43
CA TYR A 294 22.65 -8.96 -15.62
C TYR A 294 22.79 -10.11 -16.63
N LYS A 295 23.54 -9.90 -17.74
CA LYS A 295 23.83 -10.97 -18.72
C LYS A 295 24.39 -12.26 -18.09
N LYS A 296 25.14 -12.15 -17.00
CA LYS A 296 25.75 -13.30 -16.30
C LYS A 296 24.72 -14.13 -15.52
N VAL A 297 23.57 -13.54 -15.17
CA VAL A 297 22.53 -14.17 -14.33
C VAL A 297 21.19 -14.35 -15.06
N ALA A 298 21.04 -13.77 -16.25
CA ALA A 298 19.78 -13.73 -17.01
C ALA A 298 19.16 -15.12 -17.24
N ASN A 299 19.97 -16.15 -17.49
CA ASN A 299 19.48 -17.52 -17.71
C ASN A 299 18.82 -18.18 -16.47
N LYS A 300 19.01 -17.61 -15.27
CA LYS A 300 18.39 -18.07 -14.01
C LYS A 300 17.33 -17.11 -13.49
N ALA A 301 17.23 -15.89 -14.05
CA ALA A 301 16.38 -14.81 -13.55
C ALA A 301 14.90 -15.20 -13.46
N GLU A 302 14.36 -15.80 -14.53
CA GLU A 302 12.96 -16.24 -14.56
C GLU A 302 12.68 -17.32 -13.50
N LYS A 303 13.55 -18.33 -13.41
CA LYS A 303 13.44 -19.41 -12.41
C LYS A 303 13.48 -18.85 -10.99
N ASN A 304 14.36 -17.89 -10.72
CA ASN A 304 14.49 -17.25 -9.41
C ASN A 304 13.25 -16.40 -9.09
N THR A 305 12.71 -15.68 -10.07
CA THR A 305 11.48 -14.90 -9.96
C THR A 305 10.28 -15.81 -9.62
N ILE A 306 10.11 -16.91 -10.36
CA ILE A 306 9.06 -17.90 -10.09
C ILE A 306 9.25 -18.53 -8.70
N ALA A 307 10.49 -18.83 -8.31
CA ALA A 307 10.78 -19.37 -6.99
C ALA A 307 10.42 -18.37 -5.87
N TRP A 308 10.66 -17.07 -6.09
CA TRP A 308 10.25 -16.02 -5.16
C TRP A 308 8.72 -15.94 -5.03
N TRP A 309 7.99 -15.87 -6.14
CA TRP A 309 6.52 -15.84 -6.12
C TRP A 309 5.92 -17.06 -5.43
N ASN A 310 6.44 -18.27 -5.70
CA ASN A 310 5.99 -19.47 -5.00
C ASN A 310 6.23 -19.38 -3.48
N LYS A 311 7.39 -18.87 -3.04
CA LYS A 311 7.65 -18.66 -1.60
C LYS A 311 6.71 -17.62 -1.01
N PHE A 312 6.47 -16.52 -1.71
CA PHE A 312 5.54 -15.46 -1.33
C PHE A 312 4.12 -16.01 -1.10
N TRP A 313 3.60 -16.83 -2.01
CA TRP A 313 2.28 -17.44 -1.85
C TRP A 313 2.21 -18.52 -0.76
N ASN A 314 3.27 -19.31 -0.59
CA ASN A 314 3.33 -20.32 0.47
C ASN A 314 3.45 -19.74 1.88
N ARG A 315 3.87 -18.47 1.98
CA ARG A 315 4.04 -17.75 3.24
C ARG A 315 2.71 -17.47 3.93
N SER A 316 1.70 -17.05 3.17
CA SER A 316 0.36 -16.74 3.67
C SER A 316 -0.68 -16.69 2.54
N PHE A 317 -1.92 -17.02 2.88
CA PHE A 317 -3.08 -16.91 1.99
C PHE A 317 -4.38 -16.89 2.78
N ILE A 318 -5.45 -16.37 2.17
CA ILE A 318 -6.83 -16.60 2.59
C ILE A 318 -7.63 -17.04 1.36
N TYR A 319 -7.98 -18.31 1.31
CA TYR A 319 -8.82 -18.87 0.26
C TYR A 319 -10.22 -19.09 0.79
N THR A 320 -11.21 -18.55 0.09
CA THR A 320 -12.61 -18.70 0.45
C THR A 320 -13.32 -19.65 -0.50
N GLN A 321 -14.52 -20.06 -0.07
CA GLN A 321 -15.39 -20.94 -0.85
C GLN A 321 -15.69 -20.35 -2.22
N LYS A 322 -15.73 -21.22 -3.24
CA LYS A 322 -16.31 -20.91 -4.54
C LYS A 322 -17.69 -21.55 -4.62
N ALA A 323 -18.76 -20.75 -4.55
CA ALA A 323 -20.08 -21.22 -5.01
C ALA A 323 -20.10 -21.38 -6.54
N LYS A 324 -21.22 -21.83 -7.11
CA LYS A 324 -21.38 -22.04 -8.56
C LYS A 324 -21.26 -20.77 -9.44
N SER A 325 -21.02 -19.59 -8.85
CA SER A 325 -21.04 -18.30 -9.56
C SER A 325 -19.91 -17.38 -9.10
N ASP A 326 -19.28 -16.67 -10.03
CA ASP A 326 -18.25 -15.64 -9.75
C ASP A 326 -18.87 -14.34 -9.15
N LYS A 327 -20.20 -14.27 -9.02
CA LYS A 327 -20.92 -13.22 -8.28
C LYS A 327 -21.05 -13.51 -6.78
N ASP A 328 -20.50 -14.63 -6.31
CA ASP A 328 -20.47 -14.97 -4.89
C ASP A 328 -19.55 -13.99 -4.16
N SER A 329 -20.14 -13.16 -3.29
CA SER A 329 -19.40 -12.17 -2.51
C SER A 329 -18.32 -12.82 -1.64
N VAL A 330 -18.52 -14.05 -1.16
CA VAL A 330 -17.52 -14.76 -0.35
C VAL A 330 -16.33 -15.19 -1.21
N TYR A 331 -16.56 -15.65 -2.44
CA TYR A 331 -15.48 -15.95 -3.38
C TYR A 331 -14.69 -14.68 -3.74
N GLN A 332 -15.39 -13.56 -3.98
CA GLN A 332 -14.78 -12.29 -4.35
C GLN A 332 -13.82 -11.76 -3.28
N ILE A 333 -14.16 -11.84 -2.00
CA ILE A 333 -13.24 -11.34 -0.95
C ILE A 333 -11.95 -12.16 -0.90
N GLY A 334 -12.00 -13.48 -1.14
CA GLY A 334 -10.81 -14.33 -1.25
C GLY A 334 -10.00 -14.02 -2.50
N GLN A 335 -10.66 -13.85 -3.65
CA GLN A 335 -10.02 -13.44 -4.89
C GLN A 335 -9.27 -12.12 -4.72
N ASN A 336 -9.97 -11.11 -4.20
CA ASN A 336 -9.43 -9.76 -4.08
C ASN A 336 -8.37 -9.63 -2.99
N TYR A 337 -8.42 -10.46 -1.93
CA TYR A 337 -7.30 -10.57 -0.99
C TYR A 337 -6.02 -11.01 -1.71
N GLN A 338 -6.12 -12.04 -2.56
CA GLN A 338 -4.96 -12.55 -3.30
C GLN A 338 -4.50 -11.57 -4.39
N LEU A 339 -5.41 -10.92 -5.13
CA LEU A 339 -5.05 -9.91 -6.14
C LEU A 339 -4.40 -8.67 -5.52
N PHE A 340 -4.92 -8.18 -4.40
CA PHE A 340 -4.32 -7.03 -3.72
C PHE A 340 -2.95 -7.39 -3.13
N ARG A 341 -2.82 -8.57 -2.52
CA ARG A 341 -1.52 -9.07 -2.05
C ARG A 341 -0.51 -9.23 -3.21
N TYR A 342 -0.95 -9.65 -4.40
CA TYR A 342 -0.11 -9.64 -5.62
C TYR A 342 0.39 -8.23 -5.95
N MET A 343 -0.51 -7.23 -5.98
CA MET A 343 -0.15 -5.84 -6.25
C MET A 343 0.86 -5.28 -5.24
N LEU A 344 0.75 -5.65 -3.95
CA LEU A 344 1.77 -5.31 -2.94
C LEU A 344 3.12 -5.96 -3.24
N GLY A 345 3.13 -7.23 -3.65
CA GLY A 345 4.33 -7.98 -4.04
C GLY A 345 5.09 -7.38 -5.23
N CYS A 346 4.41 -6.62 -6.09
CA CYS A 346 5.02 -5.91 -7.21
C CYS A 346 5.98 -4.77 -6.79
N ASN A 347 5.94 -4.35 -5.52
CA ASN A 347 6.86 -3.36 -4.96
C ASN A 347 7.57 -3.88 -3.67
N ALA A 348 7.79 -5.20 -3.61
CA ALA A 348 8.38 -5.89 -2.46
C ALA A 348 9.73 -5.33 -2.00
N TYR A 349 10.59 -4.86 -2.92
CA TYR A 349 11.95 -4.41 -2.64
C TYR A 349 12.21 -2.97 -3.12
N GLY A 350 11.15 -2.16 -3.22
CA GLY A 350 11.27 -0.75 -3.57
C GLY A 350 12.09 0.02 -2.54
N LYS A 351 12.93 0.96 -3.02
CA LYS A 351 13.56 1.96 -2.13
C LYS A 351 12.50 2.86 -1.48
N TYR A 352 11.37 3.04 -2.17
CA TYR A 352 10.26 3.85 -1.69
C TYR A 352 9.02 2.99 -1.43
N PRO A 353 8.17 3.40 -0.48
CA PRO A 353 6.96 2.66 -0.15
C PRO A 353 5.97 2.57 -1.30
N THR A 354 5.12 1.54 -1.26
CA THR A 354 3.96 1.43 -2.14
C THR A 354 3.00 2.57 -1.86
N LYS A 355 2.76 3.41 -2.87
CA LYS A 355 1.86 4.57 -2.78
C LYS A 355 0.41 4.15 -2.53
N PHE A 356 -0.23 4.74 -1.51
CA PHE A 356 -1.65 4.51 -1.20
C PHE A 356 -2.61 4.88 -2.36
N ASN A 357 -2.27 5.91 -3.13
CA ASN A 357 -3.10 6.51 -4.19
C ASN A 357 -2.78 5.97 -5.60
N GLY A 358 -2.66 4.65 -5.75
CA GLY A 358 -2.47 4.02 -7.06
C GLY A 358 -1.31 3.03 -7.16
N GLY A 359 -0.49 2.89 -6.12
CA GLY A 359 0.73 2.09 -6.15
C GLY A 359 1.58 2.43 -7.38
N LEU A 360 1.85 1.41 -8.21
CA LEU A 360 2.55 1.54 -9.50
C LEU A 360 1.60 1.43 -10.72
N PHE A 361 0.28 1.41 -10.51
CA PHE A 361 -0.71 0.92 -11.47
C PHE A 361 -1.75 1.96 -11.93
N THR A 362 -1.48 3.25 -11.75
CA THR A 362 -2.34 4.32 -12.27
C THR A 362 -2.48 4.22 -13.80
N VAL A 363 -3.60 4.71 -14.33
CA VAL A 363 -3.90 4.70 -15.77
C VAL A 363 -4.25 6.12 -16.22
N ASP A 364 -4.59 6.30 -17.50
CA ASP A 364 -5.04 7.60 -18.03
C ASP A 364 -6.17 8.19 -17.16
N PRO A 365 -6.00 9.40 -16.61
CA PRO A 365 -6.85 9.95 -15.55
C PRO A 365 -8.30 10.19 -15.98
N VAL A 366 -8.55 10.36 -17.28
CA VAL A 366 -9.89 10.47 -17.88
C VAL A 366 -10.80 9.27 -17.56
N HIS A 367 -10.21 8.10 -17.29
CA HIS A 367 -10.95 6.90 -16.90
C HIS A 367 -11.26 6.80 -15.40
N THR A 368 -10.71 7.71 -14.60
CA THR A 368 -11.08 7.88 -13.18
C THR A 368 -12.00 9.08 -13.00
N ASN A 369 -11.67 10.20 -13.63
CA ASN A 369 -12.51 11.38 -13.70
C ASN A 369 -12.36 12.04 -15.07
N LYS A 370 -13.46 12.11 -15.83
CA LYS A 370 -13.48 12.64 -17.21
C LYS A 370 -13.10 14.13 -17.30
N GLU A 371 -13.19 14.87 -16.21
CA GLU A 371 -12.78 16.29 -16.15
C GLU A 371 -11.25 16.46 -16.02
N LEU A 372 -10.52 15.38 -15.73
CA LEU A 372 -9.08 15.39 -15.51
C LEU A 372 -8.38 14.76 -16.71
N ASN A 373 -8.29 15.50 -17.82
CA ASN A 373 -7.65 15.10 -19.07
C ASN A 373 -6.12 15.33 -19.05
N PHE A 374 -5.45 14.83 -18.01
CA PHE A 374 -4.01 14.97 -17.81
C PHE A 374 -3.23 13.77 -18.35
N THR A 375 -1.90 13.84 -18.27
CA THR A 375 -1.03 12.74 -18.73
C THR A 375 -1.21 11.49 -17.85
N PRO A 376 -0.80 10.31 -18.33
CA PRO A 376 -0.80 9.07 -17.54
C PRO A 376 0.05 9.13 -16.26
N ASP A 377 0.88 10.15 -16.05
CA ASP A 377 1.62 10.35 -14.79
C ASP A 377 0.71 10.76 -13.62
N PHE A 378 -0.47 11.31 -13.94
CA PHE A 378 -1.33 11.92 -12.94
C PHE A 378 -1.83 10.91 -11.90
N ARG A 379 -1.76 11.33 -10.64
CA ARG A 379 -2.50 10.78 -9.51
C ARG A 379 -2.91 11.92 -8.60
N ASN A 380 -4.11 11.87 -8.02
CA ASN A 380 -4.49 12.87 -7.03
C ASN A 380 -3.74 12.63 -5.71
N TRP A 381 -3.57 13.66 -4.88
CA TRP A 381 -2.84 13.61 -3.59
C TRP A 381 -1.33 13.39 -3.68
N GLY A 382 -0.71 13.86 -4.77
CA GLY A 382 0.74 13.93 -4.91
C GLY A 382 1.42 12.59 -5.24
N GLY A 383 2.55 12.70 -5.94
CA GLY A 383 3.48 11.60 -6.17
C GLY A 383 4.35 11.33 -4.95
N GLY A 384 5.12 12.34 -4.52
CA GLY A 384 6.11 12.24 -3.46
C GLY A 384 5.62 12.57 -2.05
N THR A 385 4.40 13.09 -1.89
CA THR A 385 3.75 13.27 -0.59
C THR A 385 3.27 11.93 -0.04
N MET A 386 3.63 11.57 1.18
CA MET A 386 3.15 10.39 1.90
C MET A 386 2.19 10.85 3.01
N THR A 387 0.91 10.48 2.89
CA THR A 387 -0.10 10.70 3.93
C THR A 387 -0.06 9.52 4.89
N ALA A 388 0.46 9.72 6.10
CA ALA A 388 0.72 8.65 7.07
C ALA A 388 -0.52 7.79 7.35
N GLN A 389 -1.68 8.42 7.46
CA GLN A 389 -2.98 7.77 7.66
C GLN A 389 -3.31 6.72 6.60
N ASN A 390 -3.15 7.08 5.34
CA ASN A 390 -3.43 6.16 4.23
C ASN A 390 -2.29 5.14 4.12
N GLN A 391 -1.06 5.61 4.31
CA GLN A 391 0.14 4.83 4.06
C GLN A 391 0.30 3.65 5.03
N ARG A 392 -0.09 3.82 6.30
CA ARG A 392 -0.03 2.73 7.30
C ARG A 392 -0.89 1.52 6.92
N LEU A 393 -2.05 1.75 6.28
CA LEU A 393 -3.00 0.70 5.90
C LEU A 393 -2.46 -0.22 4.80
N VAL A 394 -1.52 0.27 3.99
CA VAL A 394 -0.84 -0.51 2.95
C VAL A 394 0.12 -1.54 3.56
N TYR A 395 0.65 -1.27 4.75
CA TYR A 395 1.74 -2.05 5.36
C TYR A 395 1.34 -2.89 6.58
N PHE A 396 0.34 -2.47 7.38
CA PHE A 396 -0.20 -3.30 8.46
C PHE A 396 -0.56 -4.74 8.07
N PRO A 397 -1.20 -5.04 6.91
CA PRO A 397 -1.56 -6.42 6.60
C PRO A 397 -0.36 -7.34 6.34
N MET A 398 0.84 -6.77 6.16
CA MET A 398 2.07 -7.54 5.97
C MET A 398 2.48 -8.30 7.23
N ALA A 399 2.17 -7.79 8.44
CA ALA A 399 2.51 -8.46 9.69
C ALA A 399 1.87 -9.86 9.79
N LYS A 400 0.56 -9.96 9.53
CA LYS A 400 -0.16 -11.25 9.55
C LYS A 400 0.00 -12.07 8.27
N SER A 401 0.47 -11.45 7.18
CA SER A 401 0.88 -12.19 5.97
C SER A 401 2.31 -12.72 6.04
N GLY A 402 3.08 -12.30 7.05
CA GLY A 402 4.49 -12.63 7.22
C GLY A 402 5.43 -11.87 6.28
N ASP A 403 4.95 -10.84 5.60
CA ASP A 403 5.66 -10.11 4.54
C ASP A 403 6.66 -9.08 5.11
N PHE A 404 7.37 -9.46 6.17
CA PHE A 404 8.30 -8.63 6.94
C PHE A 404 9.44 -8.06 6.11
N ASP A 405 9.93 -8.84 5.14
CA ASP A 405 11.00 -8.42 4.24
C ASP A 405 10.58 -7.23 3.35
N MET A 406 9.29 -7.13 3.04
CA MET A 406 8.72 -6.06 2.21
C MET A 406 8.43 -4.78 3.00
N MET A 407 8.23 -4.88 4.32
CA MET A 407 7.96 -3.71 5.17
C MET A 407 9.15 -2.74 5.25
N LYS A 408 10.37 -3.21 4.94
CA LYS A 408 11.58 -2.36 4.95
C LYS A 408 11.43 -1.13 4.05
N SER A 409 10.74 -1.23 2.92
CA SER A 409 10.45 -0.09 2.03
C SER A 409 9.72 1.06 2.74
N GLN A 410 8.87 0.76 3.73
CA GLN A 410 8.16 1.76 4.53
C GLN A 410 8.97 2.25 5.72
N LEU A 411 9.57 1.31 6.45
CA LEU A 411 10.24 1.63 7.72
C LEU A 411 11.57 2.35 7.49
N ASP A 412 12.34 1.91 6.49
CA ASP A 412 13.62 2.55 6.15
C ASP A 412 13.40 3.91 5.45
N TYR A 413 12.24 4.12 4.81
CA TYR A 413 11.84 5.44 4.33
C TYR A 413 11.73 6.43 5.49
N TYR A 414 10.95 6.15 6.54
CA TYR A 414 10.86 7.03 7.71
C TYR A 414 12.20 7.19 8.43
N LEU A 415 12.97 6.10 8.58
CA LEU A 415 14.30 6.15 9.19
C LEU A 415 15.23 7.11 8.43
N SER A 416 15.20 7.11 7.09
CA SER A 416 16.03 8.02 6.29
C SER A 416 15.69 9.51 6.46
N LEU A 417 14.47 9.80 6.95
CA LEU A 417 13.96 11.15 7.16
C LEU A 417 14.12 11.65 8.60
N GLN A 418 14.57 10.79 9.53
CA GLN A 418 14.69 11.11 10.95
C GLN A 418 15.44 12.42 11.20
N LYS A 419 16.61 12.59 10.57
CA LYS A 419 17.44 13.79 10.79
C LYS A 419 16.71 15.07 10.38
N ASN A 420 15.99 15.07 9.26
CA ASN A 420 15.22 16.23 8.81
C ASN A 420 14.10 16.56 9.80
N ALA A 421 13.40 15.54 10.32
CA ALA A 421 12.34 15.70 11.32
C ALA A 421 12.88 16.19 12.69
N GLU A 422 14.09 15.79 13.08
CA GLU A 422 14.76 16.30 14.29
C GLU A 422 15.20 17.76 14.13
N LEU A 423 15.76 18.11 12.97
CA LEU A 423 16.16 19.47 12.66
C LEU A 423 14.97 20.44 12.72
N ARG A 424 13.75 20.01 12.36
CA ARG A 424 12.55 20.82 12.54
C ARG A 424 12.36 21.22 14.01
N SER A 425 12.38 20.25 14.92
CA SER A 425 12.19 20.53 16.36
C SER A 425 13.27 21.45 16.91
N GLU A 426 14.52 21.22 16.50
CA GLU A 426 15.67 22.04 16.89
C GLU A 426 15.55 23.48 16.37
N VAL A 427 15.15 23.67 15.10
CA VAL A 427 15.03 25.00 14.49
C VAL A 427 13.86 25.78 15.09
N TYR A 428 12.68 25.17 15.17
CA TYR A 428 11.45 25.89 15.52
C TYR A 428 11.24 26.06 17.02
N TRP A 429 11.46 25.01 17.82
CA TRP A 429 11.05 24.99 19.23
C TRP A 429 12.21 24.84 20.22
N LYS A 430 13.45 24.71 19.72
CA LYS A 430 14.68 24.62 20.54
C LYS A 430 14.69 23.44 21.51
N HIS A 431 14.09 22.33 21.09
CA HIS A 431 14.11 21.06 21.82
C HIS A 431 14.37 19.90 20.86
N GLY A 432 14.67 18.72 21.40
CA GLY A 432 14.96 17.52 20.62
C GLY A 432 13.72 16.74 20.18
N GLY A 433 13.98 15.63 19.47
CA GLY A 433 12.96 14.70 19.00
C GLY A 433 12.48 14.96 17.57
N ALA A 434 12.03 13.90 16.89
CA ALA A 434 11.63 13.94 15.49
C ALA A 434 10.15 14.36 15.33
N SER A 435 9.91 15.52 14.71
CA SER A 435 8.56 15.98 14.36
C SER A 435 8.19 15.50 12.95
N PHE A 436 7.45 14.40 12.88
CA PHE A 436 6.84 13.91 11.64
C PHE A 436 5.39 14.37 11.55
N THR A 437 4.97 14.83 10.37
CA THR A 437 3.60 15.30 10.13
C THR A 437 2.83 14.37 9.21
N GLU A 438 1.51 14.53 9.24
CA GLU A 438 0.57 13.67 8.52
C GLU A 438 0.84 13.61 7.00
N GLN A 439 0.99 14.76 6.35
CA GLN A 439 1.35 14.83 4.93
C GLN A 439 2.81 15.24 4.74
N LEU A 440 3.65 14.22 4.59
CA LEU A 440 5.10 14.32 4.56
C LEU A 440 5.64 14.21 3.14
N GLU A 441 6.43 15.16 2.68
CA GLU A 441 7.19 15.01 1.43
C GLU A 441 8.31 13.97 1.59
N ASN A 442 8.78 13.39 0.48
CA ASN A 442 9.88 12.42 0.48
C ASN A 442 11.23 12.95 1.01
N PHE A 443 11.31 14.23 1.39
CA PHE A 443 12.42 14.87 2.09
C PHE A 443 12.08 15.27 3.54
N GLY A 444 11.00 14.74 4.13
CA GLY A 444 10.76 14.83 5.57
C GLY A 444 10.18 16.16 6.08
N LEU A 445 9.82 17.08 5.18
CA LEU A 445 9.09 18.31 5.53
C LEU A 445 7.59 18.16 5.18
N PRO A 446 6.69 18.90 5.88
CA PRO A 446 5.31 19.06 5.47
C PRO A 446 5.17 19.42 3.98
N ASN A 447 4.11 18.95 3.33
CA ASN A 447 3.80 19.38 1.97
C ASN A 447 3.66 20.92 1.89
N PRO A 448 4.32 21.60 0.93
CA PRO A 448 4.34 23.07 0.87
C PRO A 448 2.97 23.71 0.59
N ALA A 449 2.07 23.02 -0.13
CA ALA A 449 0.71 23.52 -0.35
C ALA A 449 -0.15 23.40 0.91
N GLU A 450 0.04 22.32 1.68
CA GLU A 450 -0.65 22.08 2.95
C GLU A 450 -0.12 22.94 4.10
N TYR A 451 1.18 23.25 4.10
CA TYR A 451 1.80 24.19 5.05
C TYR A 451 1.24 25.62 4.92
N ASP A 452 0.67 25.91 3.75
CA ASP A 452 0.06 27.16 3.29
C ASP A 452 1.03 28.31 2.98
N TRP A 453 0.81 28.93 1.82
CA TRP A 453 1.50 30.13 1.35
C TRP A 453 0.89 31.42 1.90
N LYS A 454 -0.36 31.37 2.37
CA LYS A 454 -1.11 32.53 2.91
C LYS A 454 -1.05 32.63 4.43
N ARG A 455 -0.14 31.90 5.06
CA ARG A 455 0.03 31.84 6.51
C ARG A 455 0.42 33.21 7.11
N PRO A 456 -0.10 33.58 8.30
CA PRO A 456 0.32 34.79 9.01
C PRO A 456 1.83 34.81 9.31
N ALA A 457 2.45 35.99 9.26
CA ALA A 457 3.91 36.13 9.38
C ALA A 457 4.45 35.72 10.77
N ASP A 458 3.64 35.93 11.80
CA ASP A 458 3.89 35.63 13.21
C ASP A 458 3.39 34.24 13.65
N TYR A 459 2.78 33.47 12.74
CA TYR A 459 2.38 32.10 13.04
C TYR A 459 3.60 31.20 13.28
N ASP A 460 3.42 30.19 14.15
CA ASP A 460 4.49 29.25 14.49
C ASP A 460 5.06 28.58 13.22
N PRO A 461 6.36 28.78 12.91
CA PRO A 461 6.97 28.23 11.72
C PRO A 461 7.06 26.71 11.72
N GLY A 462 6.96 26.04 12.88
CA GLY A 462 6.95 24.58 12.94
C GLY A 462 5.60 23.95 12.61
N MET A 463 4.54 24.75 12.51
CA MET A 463 3.17 24.31 12.31
C MET A 463 2.67 24.59 10.88
N GLU A 464 1.93 23.63 10.32
CA GLU A 464 1.07 23.85 9.16
C GLU A 464 -0.10 24.78 9.52
N TYR A 465 -0.42 25.73 8.63
CA TYR A 465 -1.63 26.55 8.76
C TYR A 465 -2.79 25.87 8.02
N ASN A 466 -3.19 24.71 8.55
CA ASN A 466 -4.13 23.81 7.90
C ASN A 466 -5.13 23.23 8.90
N ALA A 467 -6.41 23.47 8.66
CA ALA A 467 -7.45 23.05 9.57
C ALA A 467 -7.56 21.51 9.68
N TRP A 468 -7.11 20.74 8.69
CA TRP A 468 -7.12 19.27 8.73
C TRP A 468 -5.84 18.67 9.28
N LEU A 469 -4.69 19.31 9.14
CA LEU A 469 -3.40 18.67 9.47
C LEU A 469 -2.72 19.22 10.73
N GLU A 470 -3.21 20.33 11.29
CA GLU A 470 -2.62 20.90 12.50
C GLU A 470 -2.57 19.89 13.66
N TYR A 471 -1.40 19.81 14.30
CA TYR A 471 -1.10 18.97 15.46
C TYR A 471 -1.27 17.46 15.24
N GLU A 472 -1.23 16.98 13.99
CA GLU A 472 -1.36 15.56 13.65
C GLU A 472 0.01 14.91 13.47
N TRP A 473 0.61 14.54 14.61
CA TRP A 473 1.95 13.95 14.69
C TRP A 473 1.94 12.50 15.18
N ASP A 474 0.85 12.03 15.80
CA ASP A 474 0.80 10.74 16.47
C ASP A 474 0.72 9.56 15.49
N THR A 475 0.38 9.82 14.21
CA THR A 475 0.36 8.81 13.15
C THR A 475 1.73 8.19 12.88
N VAL A 476 2.84 8.85 13.25
CA VAL A 476 4.19 8.25 13.20
C VAL A 476 4.32 6.99 14.06
N PHE A 477 3.58 6.92 15.17
CA PHE A 477 3.68 5.80 16.10
C PHE A 477 3.15 4.50 15.52
N GLU A 478 2.33 4.53 14.48
CA GLU A 478 1.88 3.32 13.79
C GLU A 478 3.04 2.66 13.03
N PHE A 479 3.98 3.46 12.51
CA PHE A 479 5.22 2.93 11.94
C PHE A 479 6.21 2.48 13.02
N CYS A 480 6.28 3.18 14.17
CA CYS A 480 7.02 2.67 15.34
C CYS A 480 6.48 1.32 15.81
N GLN A 481 5.15 1.14 15.81
CA GLN A 481 4.50 -0.12 16.15
C GLN A 481 4.92 -1.22 15.16
N MET A 482 4.88 -0.93 13.86
CA MET A 482 5.35 -1.85 12.82
C MET A 482 6.83 -2.22 12.99
N MET A 483 7.70 -1.26 13.37
CA MET A 483 9.11 -1.54 13.68
C MET A 483 9.25 -2.52 14.85
N LEU A 484 8.50 -2.33 15.94
CA LEU A 484 8.49 -3.26 17.08
C LEU A 484 7.90 -4.64 16.70
N GLN A 485 6.88 -4.65 15.85
CA GLN A 485 6.23 -5.88 15.37
C GLN A 485 7.17 -6.77 14.55
N GLN A 486 8.16 -6.21 13.84
CA GLN A 486 9.19 -6.98 13.16
C GLN A 486 9.88 -7.97 14.11
N LYS A 487 10.25 -7.50 15.31
CA LYS A 487 10.80 -8.35 16.35
C LYS A 487 9.74 -9.29 16.92
N GLN A 488 8.56 -8.77 17.27
CA GLN A 488 7.52 -9.58 17.93
C GLN A 488 7.07 -10.75 17.08
N TYR A 489 6.93 -10.57 15.76
CA TYR A 489 6.47 -11.61 14.85
C TYR A 489 7.60 -12.43 14.25
N ALA A 490 8.68 -11.81 13.79
CA ALA A 490 9.73 -12.50 13.02
C ALA A 490 11.08 -12.61 13.73
N ASN A 491 11.20 -12.09 14.96
CA ASN A 491 12.46 -12.02 15.70
C ASN A 491 13.58 -11.31 14.90
N GLU A 492 13.19 -10.33 14.07
CA GLU A 492 14.14 -9.48 13.34
C GLU A 492 14.91 -8.57 14.30
N ASP A 493 16.15 -8.23 13.94
CA ASP A 493 16.94 -7.25 14.65
C ASP A 493 16.46 -5.83 14.32
N ILE A 494 15.87 -5.18 15.31
CA ILE A 494 15.27 -3.85 15.18
C ILE A 494 16.16 -2.73 15.75
N ARG A 495 17.38 -3.02 16.21
CA ARG A 495 18.23 -2.03 16.89
C ARG A 495 18.46 -0.75 16.08
N LYS A 496 18.50 -0.87 14.74
CA LYS A 496 18.59 0.29 13.83
C LYS A 496 17.41 1.27 13.94
N TYR A 497 16.26 0.83 14.42
CA TYR A 497 15.05 1.63 14.60
C TYR A 497 14.90 2.21 16.03
N ASN A 498 15.67 1.72 17.01
CA ASN A 498 15.54 2.18 18.40
C ASN A 498 15.77 3.70 18.55
N PRO A 499 16.82 4.31 17.93
CA PRO A 499 17.00 5.76 17.99
C PRO A 499 15.82 6.54 17.38
N PHE A 500 15.22 6.01 16.30
CA PHE A 500 14.05 6.62 15.67
C PHE A 500 12.84 6.64 16.62
N ILE A 501 12.52 5.49 17.23
CA ILE A 501 11.39 5.37 18.16
C ILE A 501 11.61 6.28 19.37
N MET A 502 12.81 6.29 19.95
CA MET A 502 13.18 7.20 21.04
C MET A 502 13.02 8.67 20.65
N SER A 503 13.43 9.05 19.43
CA SER A 503 13.31 10.41 18.95
C SER A 503 11.86 10.85 18.77
N CYS A 504 10.98 9.95 18.29
CA CYS A 504 9.54 10.22 18.21
C CYS A 504 8.92 10.40 19.61
N ILE A 505 9.27 9.55 20.59
CA ILE A 505 8.79 9.69 21.97
C ILE A 505 9.27 11.01 22.58
N ARG A 506 10.56 11.32 22.39
CA ARG A 506 11.17 12.55 22.91
C ARG A 506 10.50 13.80 22.37
N PHE A 507 10.08 13.80 21.10
CA PHE A 507 9.33 14.92 20.54
C PHE A 507 8.06 15.18 21.35
N PHE A 508 7.24 14.17 21.62
CA PHE A 508 6.01 14.34 22.39
C PHE A 508 6.28 14.81 23.83
N ASP A 509 7.28 14.24 24.51
CA ASP A 509 7.65 14.68 25.86
C ASP A 509 8.10 16.15 25.87
N GLU A 510 9.15 16.47 25.12
CA GLU A 510 9.76 17.79 25.15
C GLU A 510 8.85 18.87 24.56
N HIS A 511 8.10 18.56 23.50
CA HIS A 511 7.21 19.52 22.86
C HIS A 511 6.03 19.90 23.77
N TYR A 512 5.40 18.93 24.45
CA TYR A 512 4.29 19.26 25.35
C TYR A 512 4.76 19.91 26.66
N LEU A 513 5.99 19.64 27.12
CA LEU A 513 6.62 20.42 28.20
C LEU A 513 6.90 21.87 27.76
N TYR A 514 7.37 22.06 26.52
CA TYR A 514 7.58 23.39 25.92
C TYR A 514 6.26 24.17 25.83
N LEU A 515 5.22 23.57 25.26
CA LEU A 515 3.91 24.21 25.12
C LEU A 515 3.28 24.53 26.48
N ALA A 516 3.48 23.67 27.49
CA ALA A 516 3.03 23.95 28.86
C ALA A 516 3.74 25.17 29.46
N LYS A 517 5.05 25.33 29.27
CA LYS A 517 5.81 26.53 29.71
C LYS A 517 5.32 27.81 29.05
N ASN A 518 4.90 27.73 27.79
CA ASN A 518 4.34 28.88 27.08
C ASN A 518 2.95 29.28 27.62
N ARG A 519 2.18 28.32 28.15
CA ARG A 519 0.88 28.59 28.77
C ARG A 519 0.97 29.04 30.23
N GLY A 520 2.00 28.62 30.97
CA GLY A 520 2.12 28.95 32.38
C GLY A 520 3.39 28.42 33.07
N ARG A 521 3.47 28.60 34.39
CA ARG A 521 4.69 28.30 35.19
C ARG A 521 4.93 26.82 35.47
N LYS A 522 3.98 25.92 35.16
CA LYS A 522 4.06 24.49 35.42
C LYS A 522 4.08 23.73 34.11
N THR A 523 4.93 22.71 34.03
CA THR A 523 5.11 21.87 32.84
C THR A 523 4.22 20.63 32.82
N LEU A 524 3.60 20.30 33.95
CA LEU A 524 2.71 19.16 34.15
C LEU A 524 1.41 19.64 34.80
N ASP A 525 0.36 18.83 34.67
CA ASP A 525 -0.92 19.07 35.34
C ASP A 525 -0.83 18.80 36.86
N GLY A 526 -1.93 19.04 37.59
CA GLY A 526 -2.01 18.83 39.04
C GLY A 526 -1.83 17.36 39.47
N ASN A 527 -1.91 16.41 38.54
CA ASN A 527 -1.71 14.99 38.77
C ASN A 527 -0.33 14.50 38.31
N GLY A 528 0.53 15.40 37.80
CA GLY A 528 1.87 15.06 37.32
C GLY A 528 1.93 14.55 35.87
N HIS A 529 0.87 14.72 35.07
CA HIS A 529 0.86 14.30 33.67
C HIS A 529 1.20 15.45 32.71
N LEU A 530 1.64 15.10 31.50
CA LEU A 530 1.70 16.00 30.36
C LEU A 530 0.29 16.50 30.02
N VAL A 531 0.22 17.75 29.57
CA VAL A 531 -0.97 18.31 28.95
C VAL A 531 -0.75 18.29 27.44
N LEU A 532 -1.32 17.28 26.77
CA LEU A 532 -1.24 17.10 25.32
C LEU A 532 -2.22 18.07 24.64
N PHE A 533 -1.87 19.36 24.65
CA PHE A 533 -2.64 20.45 24.08
C PHE A 533 -1.71 21.53 23.51
N PRO A 534 -2.08 22.18 22.39
CA PRO A 534 -3.07 21.68 21.43
C PRO A 534 -2.64 20.34 20.80
N GLY A 535 -3.62 19.56 20.37
CA GLY A 535 -3.43 18.26 19.75
C GLY A 535 -4.50 18.01 18.68
N SER A 536 -4.47 16.82 18.12
CA SER A 536 -5.54 16.31 17.25
C SER A 536 -5.88 14.86 17.59
N ALA A 537 -7.08 14.44 17.21
CA ALA A 537 -7.44 13.04 17.12
C ALA A 537 -7.83 12.76 15.66
N ALA A 538 -6.82 12.33 14.91
CA ALA A 538 -6.81 12.28 13.44
C ALA A 538 -7.18 13.63 12.80
N GLU A 539 -7.54 13.63 11.52
CA GLU A 539 -8.09 14.81 10.82
C GLU A 539 -9.48 15.24 11.34
N THR A 540 -10.13 14.40 12.17
CA THR A 540 -11.51 14.63 12.64
C THR A 540 -11.60 15.65 13.76
N TYR A 541 -11.03 15.39 14.93
CA TYR A 541 -11.20 16.28 16.09
C TYR A 541 -9.95 17.13 16.23
N LYS A 542 -10.13 18.45 16.26
CA LYS A 542 -9.03 19.41 16.24
C LYS A 542 -9.02 20.30 17.48
N MET A 543 -7.83 20.84 17.76
CA MET A 543 -7.53 21.56 19.01
C MET A 543 -7.86 20.70 20.24
N THR A 544 -7.54 19.41 20.17
CA THR A 544 -7.86 18.48 21.24
C THR A 544 -6.96 18.71 22.43
N ASN A 545 -7.53 18.56 23.62
CA ASN A 545 -6.78 18.37 24.86
C ASN A 545 -6.77 16.87 25.19
N ASN A 546 -5.60 16.25 25.29
CA ASN A 546 -5.45 14.84 25.68
C ASN A 546 -6.25 13.89 24.79
N ALA A 547 -5.89 13.80 23.50
CA ALA A 547 -6.50 12.88 22.54
C ALA A 547 -6.26 11.40 22.92
N ASN A 548 -7.31 10.58 22.85
CA ASN A 548 -7.21 9.16 23.15
C ASN A 548 -6.38 8.38 22.11
N SER A 549 -6.33 8.83 20.86
CA SER A 549 -5.44 8.26 19.84
C SER A 549 -3.98 8.38 20.26
N THR A 550 -3.55 9.59 20.64
CA THR A 550 -2.18 9.90 21.05
C THR A 550 -1.82 9.23 22.37
N ILE A 551 -2.70 9.28 23.37
CA ILE A 551 -2.48 8.63 24.67
C ILE A 551 -2.28 7.13 24.48
N SER A 552 -3.14 6.51 23.66
CA SER A 552 -3.04 5.07 23.37
C SER A 552 -1.74 4.73 22.64
N ALA A 553 -1.31 5.56 21.71
CA ALA A 553 -0.04 5.41 21.00
C ALA A 553 1.15 5.46 21.96
N LEU A 554 1.27 6.53 22.74
CA LEU A 554 2.37 6.74 23.69
C LEU A 554 2.45 5.61 24.72
N ARG A 555 1.30 5.22 25.29
CA ARG A 555 1.22 4.12 26.25
C ARG A 555 1.66 2.81 25.62
N THR A 556 1.08 2.44 24.48
CA THR A 556 1.34 1.14 23.84
C THR A 556 2.78 1.03 23.36
N ILE A 557 3.32 2.08 22.73
CA ILE A 557 4.69 2.07 22.22
C ILE A 557 5.68 2.00 23.37
N THR A 558 5.52 2.79 24.44
CA THR A 558 6.43 2.74 25.58
C THR A 558 6.38 1.39 26.31
N GLU A 559 5.19 0.82 26.52
CA GLU A 559 5.02 -0.51 27.11
C GLU A 559 5.72 -1.59 26.27
N GLN A 560 5.54 -1.58 24.95
CA GLN A 560 6.18 -2.55 24.06
C GLN A 560 7.70 -2.34 23.96
N PHE A 561 8.16 -1.10 23.97
CA PHE A 561 9.59 -0.78 23.84
C PHE A 561 10.37 -1.18 25.11
N LEU A 562 9.73 -1.11 26.28
CA LEU A 562 10.27 -1.61 27.55
C LEU A 562 10.36 -3.15 27.64
N LEU A 563 9.73 -3.89 26.72
CA LEU A 563 9.90 -5.34 26.62
C LEU A 563 11.21 -5.75 25.92
N LEU A 564 11.97 -4.80 25.37
CA LEU A 564 13.28 -5.09 24.79
C LEU A 564 14.30 -5.46 25.88
N SER A 565 15.29 -6.27 25.50
CA SER A 565 16.31 -6.72 26.45
C SER A 565 17.30 -5.59 26.80
N GLN A 566 18.04 -5.76 27.90
CA GLN A 566 19.11 -4.83 28.31
C GLN A 566 20.22 -4.68 27.25
N ASN A 567 20.35 -5.61 26.31
CA ASN A 567 21.33 -5.54 25.22
C ASN A 567 20.83 -4.73 24.02
N GLU A 568 19.56 -4.33 24.01
CA GLU A 568 18.92 -3.61 22.91
C GLU A 568 18.52 -2.19 23.27
N LEU A 569 18.34 -1.93 24.57
CA LEU A 569 17.98 -0.63 25.12
C LEU A 569 19.04 -0.21 26.14
N SER A 570 19.55 1.02 26.01
CA SER A 570 20.53 1.56 26.97
C SER A 570 19.88 1.76 28.35
N LYS A 571 20.70 1.85 29.41
CA LYS A 571 20.19 2.13 30.77
C LYS A 571 19.54 3.52 30.84
N GLU A 572 20.09 4.46 30.08
CA GLU A 572 19.63 5.83 29.95
C GLU A 572 18.26 5.88 29.26
N ASP A 573 18.09 5.16 28.14
CA ASP A 573 16.80 5.07 27.45
C ASP A 573 15.75 4.36 28.31
N LEU A 574 16.14 3.30 29.02
CA LEU A 574 15.26 2.60 29.96
C LEU A 574 14.74 3.54 31.06
N ALA A 575 15.64 4.28 31.71
CA ALA A 575 15.27 5.24 32.75
C ALA A 575 14.40 6.38 32.20
N TYR A 576 14.71 6.87 31.00
CA TYR A 576 13.92 7.88 30.32
C TYR A 576 12.49 7.40 30.03
N LEU A 577 12.33 6.21 29.46
CA LEU A 577 11.03 5.62 29.14
C LEU A 577 10.18 5.37 30.40
N GLN A 578 10.78 4.83 31.46
CA GLN A 578 10.09 4.62 32.74
C GLN A 578 9.60 5.94 33.34
N GLY A 579 10.45 6.98 33.33
CA GLY A 579 10.06 8.31 33.79
C GLY A 579 9.00 8.97 32.89
N PHE A 580 9.06 8.74 31.58
CA PHE A 580 8.07 9.26 30.64
C PHE A 580 6.70 8.62 30.84
N GLN A 581 6.63 7.31 31.08
CA GLN A 581 5.37 6.59 31.32
C GLN A 581 4.56 7.18 32.48
N THR A 582 5.22 7.65 33.55
CA THR A 582 4.51 8.27 34.69
C THR A 582 3.87 9.61 34.34
N ARG A 583 4.24 10.22 33.21
CA ARG A 583 3.71 11.51 32.75
C ARG A 583 2.64 11.37 31.67
N ILE A 584 2.38 10.17 31.13
CA ILE A 584 1.34 9.98 30.12
C ILE A 584 -0.04 10.13 30.79
N PRO A 585 -0.94 11.01 30.30
CA PRO A 585 -2.26 11.18 30.91
C PRO A 585 -3.16 9.94 30.69
N PRO A 586 -4.17 9.72 31.55
CA PRO A 586 -5.11 8.61 31.39
C PRO A 586 -6.06 8.81 30.19
N LEU A 587 -6.65 7.71 29.71
CA LEU A 587 -7.70 7.77 28.68
C LEU A 587 -8.95 8.51 29.17
N ASN A 588 -9.61 9.16 28.22
CA ASN A 588 -10.83 9.95 28.43
C ASN A 588 -12.07 9.18 28.01
N PHE A 589 -13.18 9.44 28.70
CA PHE A 589 -14.44 8.73 28.51
C PHE A 589 -15.60 9.73 28.38
N ARG A 590 -16.66 9.29 27.73
CA ARG A 590 -17.96 9.98 27.68
C ARG A 590 -19.05 9.01 28.11
N GLU A 591 -20.27 9.52 28.29
CA GLU A 591 -21.44 8.72 28.60
C GLU A 591 -22.53 9.03 27.57
N PHE A 592 -23.15 7.97 27.03
CA PHE A 592 -24.30 8.06 26.14
C PHE A 592 -25.36 7.09 26.67
N ASP A 593 -26.56 7.57 26.95
CA ASP A 593 -27.68 6.75 27.46
C ASP A 593 -27.31 5.87 28.67
N GLY A 594 -26.53 6.40 29.62
CA GLY A 594 -26.05 5.66 30.80
C GLY A 594 -24.93 4.66 30.51
N HIS A 595 -24.43 4.59 29.28
CA HIS A 595 -23.32 3.72 28.88
C HIS A 595 -22.01 4.49 28.78
N LYS A 596 -21.00 4.05 29.54
CA LYS A 596 -19.63 4.53 29.42
C LYS A 596 -19.05 4.18 28.04
N THR A 597 -18.48 5.17 27.35
CA THR A 597 -17.82 5.05 26.04
C THR A 597 -16.43 5.70 26.07
N LEU A 598 -15.55 5.29 25.15
CA LEU A 598 -14.30 5.98 24.83
C LEU A 598 -14.58 7.34 24.16
N ALA A 599 -13.95 8.40 24.66
CA ALA A 599 -13.96 9.72 24.04
C ALA A 599 -12.90 9.83 22.92
N PRO A 600 -12.99 10.81 22.00
CA PRO A 600 -11.91 11.13 21.07
C PRO A 600 -10.78 11.87 21.80
N ALA A 601 -11.12 12.73 22.77
CA ALA A 601 -10.21 13.51 23.60
C ALA A 601 -10.93 13.98 24.88
N LYS A 602 -10.20 14.64 25.80
CA LYS A 602 -10.80 15.30 26.98
C LYS A 602 -11.73 16.46 26.57
N THR A 603 -11.25 17.32 25.67
CA THR A 603 -11.99 18.41 25.03
C THR A 603 -11.48 18.61 23.60
N TRP A 604 -12.25 19.25 22.73
CA TRP A 604 -11.87 19.66 21.37
C TRP A 604 -12.70 20.88 20.96
N GLU A 605 -12.20 21.67 20.02
CA GLU A 605 -12.89 22.89 19.58
C GLU A 605 -13.80 22.65 18.37
N ARG A 606 -13.45 21.68 17.51
CA ARG A 606 -14.21 21.42 16.26
C ARG A 606 -14.02 20.02 15.71
N ILE A 607 -14.92 19.67 14.78
CA ILE A 607 -14.92 18.43 14.00
C ILE A 607 -14.79 18.78 12.52
N ASN A 608 -13.76 18.26 11.85
CA ASN A 608 -13.39 18.62 10.48
C ASN A 608 -13.49 17.48 9.46
N ASN A 609 -13.44 16.24 9.91
CA ASN A 609 -13.46 15.04 9.05
C ASN A 609 -14.33 13.94 9.68
N SER A 610 -14.06 12.67 9.38
CA SER A 610 -14.95 11.54 9.65
C SER A 610 -14.23 10.24 10.03
N GLU A 611 -12.98 10.30 10.49
CA GLU A 611 -12.35 9.20 11.24
C GLU A 611 -13.14 8.88 12.52
N VAL A 612 -12.89 7.69 13.11
CA VAL A 612 -13.46 7.29 14.41
C VAL A 612 -12.33 7.06 15.43
N PRO A 613 -11.60 8.12 15.83
CA PRO A 613 -10.46 7.99 16.76
C PRO A 613 -10.86 7.48 18.15
N GLN A 614 -12.14 7.54 18.52
CA GLN A 614 -12.69 6.90 19.72
C GLN A 614 -12.38 5.41 19.78
N LEU A 615 -12.25 4.75 18.63
CA LEU A 615 -11.94 3.31 18.51
C LEU A 615 -10.46 3.04 18.22
N TYR A 616 -9.58 4.05 18.19
CA TYR A 616 -8.14 3.83 18.07
C TYR A 616 -7.55 3.02 19.24
N PRO A 617 -8.03 3.17 20.50
CA PRO A 617 -7.67 2.26 21.59
C PRO A 617 -7.98 0.77 21.28
N VAL A 618 -8.87 0.45 20.32
CA VAL A 618 -9.14 -0.91 19.84
C VAL A 618 -8.16 -1.32 18.75
N TYR A 619 -8.03 -0.49 17.72
CA TYR A 619 -7.08 -0.70 16.61
C TYR A 619 -6.50 0.65 16.17
N PRO A 620 -5.18 0.81 16.04
CA PRO A 620 -4.18 -0.26 16.02
C PRO A 620 -3.61 -0.63 17.41
N TRP A 621 -3.99 0.09 18.47
CA TRP A 621 -3.29 0.01 19.75
C TRP A 621 -3.62 -1.24 20.58
N GLY A 622 -4.80 -1.84 20.39
CA GLY A 622 -5.15 -3.11 21.03
C GLY A 622 -5.22 -3.07 22.56
N ILE A 623 -5.49 -1.90 23.14
CA ILE A 623 -5.80 -1.72 24.57
C ILE A 623 -7.13 -2.42 24.88
N TYR A 624 -8.11 -2.26 23.98
CA TYR A 624 -9.41 -2.93 24.02
C TYR A 624 -9.53 -3.97 22.90
N GLY A 625 -10.27 -5.04 23.13
CA GLY A 625 -10.49 -6.12 22.17
C GLY A 625 -10.88 -7.42 22.87
N ILE A 626 -11.10 -8.48 22.08
CA ILE A 626 -11.41 -9.81 22.62
C ILE A 626 -10.29 -10.30 23.57
N GLY A 627 -10.68 -10.78 24.75
CA GLY A 627 -9.76 -11.20 25.81
C GLY A 627 -9.09 -10.07 26.58
N LYS A 628 -9.43 -8.80 26.32
CA LYS A 628 -8.96 -7.65 27.10
C LYS A 628 -10.00 -7.21 28.12
N SER A 629 -9.54 -6.63 29.22
CA SER A 629 -10.42 -6.06 30.24
C SER A 629 -11.27 -4.91 29.68
N ASP A 630 -12.48 -4.76 30.22
CA ASP A 630 -13.40 -3.66 29.89
C ASP A 630 -13.74 -3.53 28.38
N LEU A 631 -13.80 -4.66 27.66
CA LEU A 631 -14.27 -4.70 26.26
C LEU A 631 -15.67 -4.06 26.11
N GLN A 632 -16.50 -4.11 27.14
CA GLN A 632 -17.83 -3.52 27.14
C GLN A 632 -17.80 -2.02 26.83
N THR A 633 -16.81 -1.27 27.34
CA THR A 633 -16.68 0.17 27.05
C THR A 633 -16.46 0.43 25.55
N ALA A 634 -15.65 -0.39 24.87
CA ALA A 634 -15.43 -0.25 23.43
C ALA A 634 -16.65 -0.72 22.59
N LEU A 635 -17.36 -1.76 23.05
CA LEU A 635 -18.64 -2.16 22.46
C LEU A 635 -19.70 -1.07 22.60
N ASN A 636 -19.74 -0.39 23.76
CA ASN A 636 -20.62 0.76 23.97
C ASN A 636 -20.26 1.91 23.04
N THR A 637 -18.98 2.22 22.84
CA THR A 637 -18.55 3.21 21.84
C THR A 637 -19.07 2.88 20.45
N TRP A 638 -18.90 1.63 20.01
CA TRP A 638 -19.44 1.19 18.71
C TRP A 638 -20.97 1.35 18.64
N LYS A 639 -21.69 1.03 19.71
CA LYS A 639 -23.15 0.98 19.68
C LYS A 639 -23.82 2.34 19.88
N TYR A 640 -23.25 3.23 20.71
CA TYR A 640 -23.95 4.39 21.26
C TYR A 640 -23.26 5.74 21.00
N ASP A 641 -21.96 5.79 20.70
CA ASP A 641 -21.32 7.08 20.38
C ASP A 641 -21.90 7.63 19.07
N THR A 642 -22.54 8.80 19.15
CA THR A 642 -23.30 9.39 18.05
C THR A 642 -22.42 9.73 16.85
N ASP A 643 -21.18 10.15 17.10
CA ASP A 643 -20.23 10.48 16.04
C ASP A 643 -19.69 9.21 15.39
N ALA A 644 -19.35 8.19 16.18
CA ALA A 644 -18.91 6.89 15.66
C ALA A 644 -19.98 6.24 14.77
N LEU A 645 -21.27 6.37 15.12
CA LEU A 645 -22.39 5.93 14.27
C LEU A 645 -22.50 6.76 12.99
N LYS A 646 -22.45 8.09 13.12
CA LYS A 646 -22.55 9.04 11.99
C LYS A 646 -21.45 8.83 10.96
N PHE A 647 -20.23 8.56 11.41
CA PHE A 647 -19.05 8.48 10.55
C PHE A 647 -18.80 7.07 9.98
N ARG A 648 -19.51 6.04 10.42
CA ARG A 648 -19.25 4.65 10.03
C ARG A 648 -19.34 4.42 8.52
N SER A 649 -18.30 3.86 7.91
CA SER A 649 -18.29 3.58 6.46
C SER A 649 -17.29 2.49 6.05
N HIS A 650 -17.45 1.93 4.86
CA HIS A 650 -16.46 1.03 4.24
C HIS A 650 -15.57 1.73 3.20
N VAL A 651 -15.92 2.95 2.79
CA VAL A 651 -15.31 3.65 1.65
C VAL A 651 -13.89 4.12 1.99
N GLY A 652 -12.94 3.91 1.07
CA GLY A 652 -11.56 4.41 1.17
C GLY A 652 -10.80 3.88 2.39
N TRP A 653 -10.05 4.76 3.06
CA TRP A 653 -9.22 4.45 4.23
C TRP A 653 -10.01 4.07 5.50
N LYS A 654 -11.35 4.14 5.48
CA LYS A 654 -12.19 3.88 6.66
C LYS A 654 -11.94 2.48 7.24
N GLN A 655 -11.90 2.39 8.57
CA GLN A 655 -11.42 1.20 9.31
C GLN A 655 -12.54 0.44 10.05
N ASP A 656 -13.81 0.77 9.81
CA ASP A 656 -14.94 0.23 10.57
C ASP A 656 -15.07 -1.31 10.48
N ASN A 657 -14.63 -1.92 9.37
CA ASN A 657 -14.52 -3.37 9.22
C ASN A 657 -13.49 -4.00 10.17
N ILE A 658 -12.38 -3.29 10.44
CA ILE A 658 -11.31 -3.71 11.35
C ILE A 658 -11.80 -3.60 12.79
N PHE A 659 -12.43 -2.47 13.16
CA PHE A 659 -13.00 -2.28 14.49
C PHE A 659 -14.05 -3.36 14.82
N ALA A 660 -14.98 -3.61 13.90
CA ALA A 660 -16.00 -4.66 14.09
C ALA A 660 -15.36 -6.04 14.32
N ALA A 661 -14.32 -6.38 13.55
CA ALA A 661 -13.61 -7.65 13.70
C ALA A 661 -12.91 -7.77 15.07
N ARG A 662 -12.19 -6.72 15.49
CA ARG A 662 -11.48 -6.65 16.78
C ARG A 662 -12.40 -6.68 18.00
N LEU A 663 -13.64 -6.18 17.84
CA LEU A 663 -14.70 -6.23 18.86
C LEU A 663 -15.46 -7.56 18.88
N GLY A 664 -15.22 -8.47 17.92
CA GLY A 664 -15.91 -9.78 17.84
C GLY A 664 -17.32 -9.71 17.26
N LEU A 665 -17.69 -8.58 16.63
CA LEU A 665 -18.97 -8.33 15.99
C LEU A 665 -19.03 -9.03 14.62
N THR A 666 -19.23 -10.35 14.62
CA THR A 666 -19.16 -11.20 13.42
C THR A 666 -20.01 -10.69 12.25
N GLU A 667 -21.25 -10.28 12.49
CA GLU A 667 -22.16 -9.82 11.42
C GLU A 667 -21.74 -8.48 10.81
N GLU A 668 -21.35 -7.51 11.66
CA GLU A 668 -20.86 -6.20 11.20
C GLU A 668 -19.52 -6.34 10.47
N ALA A 669 -18.60 -7.15 11.00
CA ALA A 669 -17.30 -7.42 10.37
C ALA A 669 -17.48 -8.09 9.00
N ALA A 670 -18.42 -9.05 8.89
CA ALA A 670 -18.78 -9.69 7.64
C ALA A 670 -19.36 -8.68 6.63
N LYS A 671 -20.36 -7.90 7.05
CA LYS A 671 -21.00 -6.87 6.21
C LYS A 671 -19.99 -5.90 5.61
N TYR A 672 -19.14 -5.31 6.44
CA TYR A 672 -18.20 -4.29 5.96
C TYR A 672 -17.02 -4.87 5.16
N ASN A 673 -16.55 -6.09 5.46
CA ASN A 673 -15.51 -6.72 4.63
C ASN A 673 -16.04 -7.20 3.27
N LEU A 674 -17.30 -7.66 3.18
CA LEU A 674 -17.91 -7.95 1.88
C LEU A 674 -17.95 -6.70 0.99
N LEU A 675 -18.26 -5.54 1.57
CA LEU A 675 -18.29 -4.27 0.84
C LEU A 675 -16.88 -3.79 0.45
N LYS A 676 -15.91 -3.86 1.37
CA LYS A 676 -14.53 -3.45 1.06
C LYS A 676 -13.88 -4.35 0.01
N MET A 677 -14.08 -5.65 0.09
CA MET A 677 -13.37 -6.61 -0.75
C MET A 677 -14.24 -7.14 -1.91
N ALA A 678 -15.37 -6.50 -2.20
CA ALA A 678 -16.15 -6.74 -3.42
C ALA A 678 -15.32 -6.39 -4.67
N ASN A 679 -15.68 -6.95 -5.82
CA ASN A 679 -15.05 -6.53 -7.08
C ASN A 679 -15.30 -5.04 -7.34
N SER A 680 -14.26 -4.32 -7.76
CA SER A 680 -14.40 -2.95 -8.25
C SER A 680 -15.25 -2.91 -9.52
N GLU A 681 -15.71 -1.70 -9.88
CA GLU A 681 -16.38 -1.43 -11.16
C GLU A 681 -15.44 -1.57 -12.39
N ARG A 682 -14.13 -1.72 -12.15
CA ARG A 682 -13.11 -1.83 -13.19
C ARG A 682 -12.83 -3.29 -13.53
N ARG A 683 -12.34 -3.50 -14.74
CA ARG A 683 -12.10 -4.85 -15.28
C ARG A 683 -11.11 -5.67 -14.45
N PHE A 684 -10.09 -5.04 -13.87
CA PHE A 684 -9.25 -5.68 -12.87
C PHE A 684 -9.93 -5.56 -11.49
N PRO A 685 -10.35 -6.66 -10.84
CA PRO A 685 -11.25 -6.60 -9.69
C PRO A 685 -10.75 -5.77 -8.49
N ALA A 686 -9.43 -5.73 -8.26
CA ALA A 686 -8.82 -5.01 -7.14
C ALA A 686 -8.49 -3.52 -7.44
N PHE A 687 -9.00 -2.95 -8.54
CA PHE A 687 -8.82 -1.51 -8.86
C PHE A 687 -9.92 -0.64 -8.23
N TRP A 688 -10.04 -0.71 -6.91
CA TRP A 688 -10.98 0.09 -6.12
C TRP A 688 -10.72 1.59 -6.19
N GLY A 689 -11.70 2.35 -5.72
CA GLY A 689 -11.65 3.80 -5.64
C GLY A 689 -12.44 4.52 -6.75
N PRO A 690 -12.36 5.86 -6.80
CA PRO A 690 -11.36 6.66 -6.09
C PRO A 690 -11.61 6.82 -4.59
N GLY A 691 -12.82 6.57 -4.07
CA GLY A 691 -13.13 6.78 -2.66
C GLY A 691 -12.82 8.22 -2.27
N PHE A 692 -11.88 8.42 -1.34
CA PHE A 692 -11.34 9.73 -0.97
C PHE A 692 -10.02 10.07 -1.70
N ASP A 693 -9.40 9.09 -2.37
CA ASP A 693 -8.04 9.14 -2.90
C ASP A 693 -7.97 9.05 -4.44
N TRP A 694 -7.22 8.09 -4.96
CA TRP A 694 -7.01 7.88 -6.39
C TRP A 694 -6.94 6.38 -6.74
N VAL A 695 -7.19 6.05 -8.00
CA VAL A 695 -7.31 4.67 -8.47
C VAL A 695 -5.98 4.11 -8.99
N PRO A 696 -5.63 2.85 -8.68
CA PRO A 696 -6.30 1.98 -7.70
C PRO A 696 -6.00 2.38 -6.24
N ASP A 697 -7.06 2.49 -5.44
CA ASP A 697 -6.96 2.88 -4.03
C ASP A 697 -6.38 1.71 -3.20
N HIS A 698 -5.10 1.81 -2.82
CA HIS A 698 -4.41 0.75 -2.10
C HIS A 698 -4.71 0.77 -0.60
N ASN A 699 -5.00 1.93 -0.01
CA ASN A 699 -5.38 1.96 1.41
C ASN A 699 -6.77 1.36 1.64
N TRP A 700 -7.68 1.46 0.65
CA TRP A 700 -8.93 0.71 0.62
C TRP A 700 -8.67 -0.80 0.71
N GLY A 701 -7.85 -1.32 -0.21
CA GLY A 701 -7.47 -2.73 -0.26
C GLY A 701 -6.79 -3.18 1.03
N GLY A 702 -5.88 -2.35 1.55
CA GLY A 702 -5.18 -2.56 2.81
C GLY A 702 -6.12 -2.70 4.00
N ALA A 703 -7.06 -1.77 4.16
CA ALA A 703 -8.05 -1.83 5.23
C ALA A 703 -8.96 -3.07 5.13
N GLY A 704 -9.34 -3.48 3.90
CA GLY A 704 -10.10 -4.72 3.68
C GLY A 704 -9.30 -5.98 4.02
N MET A 705 -8.04 -6.01 3.63
CA MET A 705 -7.10 -7.10 3.92
C MET A 705 -6.90 -7.28 5.43
N ILE A 706 -6.68 -6.18 6.17
CA ILE A 706 -6.56 -6.19 7.64
C ILE A 706 -7.86 -6.71 8.26
N GLY A 707 -9.02 -6.24 7.82
CA GLY A 707 -10.30 -6.68 8.36
C GLY A 707 -10.53 -8.19 8.22
N MET A 708 -10.19 -8.77 7.07
CA MET A 708 -10.25 -10.23 6.88
C MET A 708 -9.29 -10.97 7.82
N GLN A 709 -8.07 -10.47 8.00
CA GLN A 709 -7.09 -11.06 8.91
C GLN A 709 -7.56 -11.00 10.37
N GLU A 710 -8.09 -9.86 10.81
CA GLU A 710 -8.65 -9.69 12.15
C GLU A 710 -9.90 -10.54 12.38
N MET A 711 -10.69 -10.86 11.35
CA MET A 711 -11.82 -11.79 11.49
C MET A 711 -11.37 -13.24 11.74
N LEU A 712 -10.20 -13.62 11.23
CA LEU A 712 -9.70 -15.00 11.23
C LEU A 712 -8.70 -15.30 12.34
N LEU A 713 -7.81 -14.36 12.68
CA LEU A 713 -6.75 -14.56 13.67
C LEU A 713 -6.51 -13.29 14.49
N GLN A 714 -6.57 -13.40 15.81
CA GLN A 714 -6.25 -12.33 16.76
C GLN A 714 -5.37 -12.87 17.89
N THR A 715 -4.63 -11.99 18.57
CA THR A 715 -3.76 -12.39 19.69
C THR A 715 -3.95 -11.53 20.92
N ASN A 716 -3.84 -12.13 22.10
CA ASN A 716 -3.77 -11.45 23.38
C ASN A 716 -2.66 -12.07 24.25
N GLY A 717 -1.52 -11.39 24.35
CA GLY A 717 -0.32 -12.01 24.91
C GLY A 717 0.05 -13.26 24.10
N ASP A 718 0.13 -14.41 24.78
CA ASP A 718 0.48 -15.67 24.14
C ASP A 718 -0.71 -16.36 23.48
N VAL A 719 -1.94 -16.03 23.90
CA VAL A 719 -3.19 -16.62 23.39
C VAL A 719 -3.42 -16.20 21.95
N ILE A 720 -3.75 -17.17 21.11
CA ILE A 720 -4.08 -17.00 19.69
C ILE A 720 -5.54 -17.42 19.46
N TYR A 721 -6.39 -16.46 19.14
CA TYR A 721 -7.78 -16.71 18.79
C TYR A 721 -7.93 -16.99 17.30
N ILE A 722 -8.53 -18.12 16.94
CA ILE A 722 -8.99 -18.40 15.56
C ILE A 722 -10.50 -18.16 15.44
N PHE A 723 -10.91 -17.63 14.29
CA PHE A 723 -12.29 -17.22 13.98
C PHE A 723 -12.95 -16.25 14.99
N PRO A 724 -12.25 -15.23 15.50
CA PRO A 724 -12.85 -14.25 16.42
C PRO A 724 -14.08 -13.53 15.88
N ALA A 725 -14.16 -13.31 14.55
CA ALA A 725 -15.30 -12.64 13.92
C ALA A 725 -15.65 -13.20 12.53
N TRP A 726 -15.27 -14.45 12.23
CA TRP A 726 -15.57 -15.09 10.95
C TRP A 726 -16.92 -15.83 10.98
N PRO A 727 -17.81 -15.65 9.97
CA PRO A 727 -19.05 -16.41 9.87
C PRO A 727 -18.82 -17.91 9.68
N ALA A 728 -19.51 -18.75 10.48
CA ALA A 728 -19.39 -20.21 10.37
C ALA A 728 -19.90 -20.79 9.04
N ALA A 729 -20.69 -20.01 8.29
CA ALA A 729 -21.21 -20.40 6.98
C ALA A 729 -20.22 -20.17 5.81
N TRP A 730 -19.05 -19.57 6.05
CA TRP A 730 -18.10 -19.21 5.00
C TRP A 730 -16.88 -20.12 5.00
N ASP A 731 -16.88 -21.17 4.19
CA ASP A 731 -15.73 -22.09 4.12
C ASP A 731 -14.45 -21.34 3.75
N VAL A 732 -13.36 -21.64 4.46
CA VAL A 732 -12.10 -20.91 4.34
C VAL A 732 -10.90 -21.82 4.61
N HIS A 733 -9.84 -21.64 3.84
CA HIS A 733 -8.51 -22.18 4.11
C HIS A 733 -7.55 -21.01 4.17
N PHE A 734 -6.98 -20.76 5.34
CA PHE A 734 -6.04 -19.65 5.52
C PHE A 734 -4.75 -20.11 6.17
N LYS A 735 -3.70 -19.33 5.94
CA LYS A 735 -2.43 -19.40 6.65
C LYS A 735 -2.01 -17.98 7.02
N LEU A 736 -1.94 -17.67 8.31
CA LEU A 736 -1.59 -16.35 8.84
C LEU A 736 -0.49 -16.46 9.89
N HIS A 737 0.17 -15.33 10.16
CA HIS A 737 1.25 -15.20 11.14
C HIS A 737 0.74 -14.61 12.45
N ALA A 738 1.39 -15.01 13.55
CA ALA A 738 1.19 -14.54 14.91
C ALA A 738 2.55 -14.27 15.58
N PRO A 739 2.61 -13.50 16.68
CA PRO A 739 3.85 -13.25 17.42
C PRO A 739 4.61 -14.52 17.80
N LYS A 740 5.91 -14.38 18.08
CA LYS A 740 6.90 -15.44 18.34
C LYS A 740 7.09 -16.41 17.16
N ASN A 741 7.27 -15.87 15.96
CA ASN A 741 7.56 -16.61 14.72
C ASN A 741 6.56 -17.75 14.48
N THR A 742 5.28 -17.46 14.67
CA THR A 742 4.22 -18.47 14.63
C THR A 742 3.40 -18.36 13.37
N THR A 743 3.13 -19.49 12.73
CA THR A 743 2.17 -19.60 11.64
C THR A 743 1.02 -20.51 12.05
N VAL A 744 -0.19 -20.10 11.69
CA VAL A 744 -1.43 -20.83 11.96
C VAL A 744 -2.12 -21.05 10.63
N GLU A 745 -2.18 -22.31 10.20
CA GLU A 745 -2.88 -22.73 9.00
C GLU A 745 -4.14 -23.51 9.39
N VAL A 746 -5.29 -23.05 8.92
CA VAL A 746 -6.59 -23.61 9.31
C VAL A 746 -7.45 -23.80 8.08
N LYS A 747 -8.14 -24.94 8.01
CA LYS A 747 -9.24 -25.18 7.09
C LYS A 747 -10.53 -25.34 7.87
N MET A 748 -11.54 -24.56 7.51
CA MET A 748 -12.90 -24.66 8.04
C MET A 748 -13.86 -24.97 6.89
N GLU A 749 -14.64 -26.05 7.06
CA GLU A 749 -15.65 -26.51 6.12
C GLU A 749 -16.95 -26.80 6.87
N LYS A 750 -18.07 -26.26 6.36
CA LYS A 750 -19.42 -26.44 6.91
C LYS A 750 -19.50 -26.13 8.40
N GLY A 751 -18.89 -25.00 8.80
CA GLY A 751 -18.87 -24.53 10.18
C GLY A 751 -18.04 -25.39 11.14
N LYS A 752 -17.14 -26.23 10.63
CA LYS A 752 -16.24 -27.05 11.45
C LYS A 752 -14.80 -26.90 10.99
N VAL A 753 -13.87 -26.84 11.94
CA VAL A 753 -12.43 -26.89 11.64
C VAL A 753 -12.08 -28.32 11.24
N THR A 754 -11.63 -28.51 10.00
CA THR A 754 -11.25 -29.80 9.44
C THR A 754 -9.73 -30.00 9.37
N PHE A 755 -8.97 -28.91 9.50
CA PHE A 755 -7.52 -28.92 9.56
C PHE A 755 -7.02 -27.77 10.42
N LEU A 756 -6.05 -28.04 11.28
CA LEU A 756 -5.31 -27.06 12.06
C LEU A 756 -3.84 -27.50 12.08
N ASN A 757 -2.95 -26.63 11.61
CA ASN A 757 -1.51 -26.81 11.70
C ASN A 757 -0.89 -25.54 12.24
N VAL A 758 -0.18 -25.66 13.36
CA VAL A 758 0.53 -24.56 14.01
C VAL A 758 2.02 -24.86 13.99
N PHE A 759 2.81 -23.87 13.56
CA PHE A 759 4.26 -23.93 13.64
C PHE A 759 4.78 -22.70 14.39
N PRO A 760 5.68 -22.87 15.38
CA PRO A 760 6.16 -24.15 15.89
C PRO A 760 5.07 -24.88 16.72
N LYS A 761 5.14 -26.22 16.79
CA LYS A 761 4.01 -27.06 17.25
C LYS A 761 3.60 -26.78 18.71
N GLU A 762 4.55 -26.37 19.55
CA GLU A 762 4.32 -26.02 20.95
C GLU A 762 3.37 -24.83 21.14
N ARG A 763 3.18 -24.00 20.11
CA ARG A 763 2.23 -22.87 20.11
C ARG A 763 0.79 -23.30 19.88
N GLU A 764 0.55 -24.56 19.49
CA GLU A 764 -0.82 -25.08 19.30
C GLU A 764 -1.64 -25.03 20.59
N LYS A 765 -0.98 -25.19 21.75
CA LYS A 765 -1.63 -25.08 23.07
C LYS A 765 -2.22 -23.69 23.34
N ASP A 766 -1.75 -22.68 22.64
CA ASP A 766 -2.18 -21.30 22.82
C ASP A 766 -3.40 -20.95 21.93
N ILE A 767 -3.86 -21.89 21.09
CA ILE A 767 -5.00 -21.70 20.19
C ILE A 767 -6.32 -21.81 20.95
N ILE A 768 -7.16 -20.79 20.82
CA ILE A 768 -8.55 -20.81 21.26
C ILE A 768 -9.46 -20.60 20.04
N ASN A 769 -10.35 -21.56 19.79
CA ASN A 769 -11.31 -21.48 18.69
C ASN A 769 -12.59 -20.75 19.12
N LEU A 770 -12.86 -19.60 18.49
CA LEU A 770 -14.04 -18.76 18.76
C LEU A 770 -15.17 -18.93 17.74
N LEU A 771 -15.06 -19.92 16.84
CA LEU A 771 -16.07 -20.21 15.84
C LEU A 771 -17.43 -20.48 16.49
N GLY A 772 -18.46 -19.76 16.03
CA GLY A 772 -19.84 -19.92 16.51
C GLY A 772 -20.10 -19.39 17.93
N LYS A 773 -19.10 -18.80 18.61
CA LYS A 773 -19.29 -18.19 19.93
C LYS A 773 -20.12 -16.91 19.81
N SER A 774 -21.06 -16.74 20.74
CA SER A 774 -21.82 -15.51 20.90
C SER A 774 -20.93 -14.35 21.33
N LEU A 775 -21.39 -13.11 21.12
CA LEU A 775 -20.67 -11.92 21.60
C LEU A 775 -20.48 -11.98 23.13
N THR A 776 -21.49 -12.40 23.89
CA THR A 776 -21.41 -12.56 25.34
C THR A 776 -20.32 -13.56 25.76
N GLU A 777 -20.22 -14.71 25.08
CA GLU A 777 -19.14 -15.67 25.35
C GLU A 777 -17.77 -15.06 25.06
N LYS A 778 -17.61 -14.32 23.96
CA LYS A 778 -16.35 -13.64 23.60
C LYS A 778 -15.97 -12.56 24.60
N SER A 779 -16.95 -11.79 25.09
CA SER A 779 -16.74 -10.73 26.08
C SER A 779 -16.37 -11.23 27.47
N ASN A 780 -16.69 -12.48 27.78
CA ASN A 780 -16.37 -13.12 29.05
C ASN A 780 -15.01 -13.84 29.05
N LEU A 781 -14.28 -13.83 27.93
CA LEU A 781 -12.92 -14.35 27.86
C LEU A 781 -12.00 -13.47 28.71
N LYS A 782 -11.24 -14.10 29.61
CA LYS A 782 -10.25 -13.43 30.49
C LYS A 782 -8.84 -13.64 29.98
#